data_AF-A0A669CCY6-F1
#
_entry.id   AF-A0A669CCY6-F1
#
_cell.length_a   1.000
_cell.length_b   1.000
_cell.length_c   1.000
_cell.angle_alpha   90.00
_cell.angle_beta   90.00
_cell.angle_gamma   90.00
#
_symmetry.space_group_name_H-M   'P 1'
#
loop_
_entity.id
_entity.type
_entity.pdbx_description
1 polymer ?
#
loop_
_entity_poly.entity_id
_entity_poly.type
_entity_poly.pdbx_seq_one_letter_code
_entity_poly.pdbx_strand_id
1 'polypeptide(L)'
;MSSLSHVPTRVKSKRTEVRLGAERDHFDKQQLSSISKAINSTEIPVKEKHARRIILGTHREKGAFTFWSYALGFTFPNSSILCWKFCHVLHKILRDGHRNVLQDCMRHYSSLVEIGEIWHADIPANLEISDEGLERAAGTDINNVFQLSVEVFDYMDAELRLAETVLRQLNSSLAMTTLTSSQCRLAPLIQVIQDCSHLYHFAVKLLFKLHACLPADTLQGHRDRFHDQFHKLKNFFNRAREMIFFKRLIQIPKLPESPPNFLHAASLAKHVKPVVVIPNEDEPEMQDDDDDEPEPLIESVFNCAFVECDSFLSGRDLQIETLKRELELLRAELERVKGEAQRYITQLKSQINSLEAELEEQRAQKQRALVENEQLRMELEATRRRNTEHESLQTTFIEAEKRAQATEQRYNKLKEKHTELVASHAELLRKSADTVKMLSVTQQTQEEVERTKQQLTFEMDRVKQEADMKMEEQRFEVERVKRELEEKMAEVTRIKTSEHMNSSMTALQAEKERLMRSVSEKEAELSSLRQTAQLQQSSLQQERDKTSRELGELQGKLKEKTSQEEMMKQKLLEEQFALLQGTITEAETIIQDAIAKLDDPLHIRCTSSPDYLISRAEAALGSIDKVKRGHADYLRNMSDAGTLLRSLTQFSHLTADTIVNGSATAHMAPTDHADKLTENCRSCGTQSLLFLREMKSKATLQKADPATIRIIIQKILHLGQELRPKGLDVRQEELGDLVDKEMAATSAAIEEAVRRIDEMMNQARKDTTGVKLEVNERILFSCTDLMKAIRMLVIASTDLQKEIVEGGRGAATIREFYAKNSRWTEGLISAAKAVGWGATEMVESADKVVLHTGKYEELIVCSHEIAASTAQLVAASKVKADRHSKKLTKLQQASRQVNEMAANVVASTKTGQEHLEDKDSISFHSLFLPSPQVKVLELESMLDNERLRLGELRKKHYEIAGVPLDQLAEGNGETTSLVNPVTMSPKPLKPSLVKKPPLAQKPNIPPKNQFGYSMLE
;
A
#
# COMPACT_ATOMS: atom_id res chain seq x y z
N MET A 1 7.36 -92.80 11.81
CA MET A 1 6.29 -92.09 11.09
C MET A 1 6.39 -90.61 11.43
N SER A 2 6.01 -89.72 10.51
CA SER A 2 6.53 -88.34 10.48
C SER A 2 5.79 -87.37 11.40
N SER A 3 6.54 -86.42 11.97
CA SER A 3 6.09 -85.41 12.94
C SER A 3 5.24 -84.28 12.35
N LEU A 4 4.12 -83.92 12.98
CA LEU A 4 3.44 -82.62 12.80
C LEU A 4 2.33 -82.36 13.85
N SER A 5 2.53 -81.41 14.79
CA SER A 5 1.42 -80.75 15.54
C SER A 5 1.86 -79.58 16.46
N HIS A 6 2.86 -78.77 16.07
CA HIS A 6 3.15 -77.50 16.77
C HIS A 6 3.34 -76.35 15.76
N VAL A 7 2.31 -75.51 15.61
CA VAL A 7 2.27 -74.43 14.61
C VAL A 7 2.86 -73.15 15.23
N PRO A 8 3.98 -72.60 14.72
CA PRO A 8 4.64 -71.46 15.35
C PRO A 8 3.82 -70.16 15.28
N THR A 9 3.95 -69.33 16.32
CA THR A 9 3.29 -68.02 16.47
C THR A 9 3.51 -67.10 15.25
N ARG A 10 4.64 -67.25 14.55
CA ARG A 10 5.00 -66.53 13.31
C ARG A 10 3.98 -66.73 12.18
N VAL A 11 3.28 -67.87 12.13
CA VAL A 11 2.22 -68.13 11.14
C VAL A 11 0.95 -67.33 11.46
N LYS A 12 0.65 -67.10 12.74
CA LYS A 12 -0.44 -66.19 13.14
C LYS A 12 -0.13 -64.75 12.71
N SER A 13 1.07 -64.24 13.01
CA SER A 13 1.50 -62.88 12.58
C SER A 13 1.35 -62.69 11.07
N LYS A 14 1.93 -63.59 10.27
CA LYS A 14 1.88 -63.48 8.81
C LYS A 14 0.46 -63.60 8.23
N ARG A 15 -0.43 -64.36 8.87
CA ARG A 15 -1.85 -64.45 8.49
C ARG A 15 -2.64 -63.20 8.90
N THR A 16 -2.27 -62.54 10.01
CA THR A 16 -2.80 -61.23 10.40
C THR A 16 -2.31 -60.13 9.47
N GLU A 17 -1.03 -60.10 9.10
CA GLU A 17 -0.45 -59.14 8.14
C GLU A 17 -1.13 -59.22 6.77
N VAL A 18 -1.28 -60.43 6.21
CA VAL A 18 -1.99 -60.64 4.93
C VAL A 18 -3.47 -60.27 5.03
N ARG A 19 -4.10 -60.51 6.19
CA ARG A 19 -5.50 -60.13 6.43
C ARG A 19 -5.67 -58.61 6.54
N LEU A 20 -4.78 -57.91 7.26
CA LEU A 20 -4.77 -56.45 7.37
C LEU A 20 -4.50 -55.81 5.99
N GLY A 21 -3.62 -56.40 5.18
CA GLY A 21 -3.42 -56.01 3.78
C GLY A 21 -4.70 -56.14 2.96
N ALA A 22 -5.39 -57.29 3.01
CA ALA A 22 -6.64 -57.50 2.29
C ALA A 22 -7.80 -56.60 2.80
N GLU A 23 -7.86 -56.32 4.11
CA GLU A 23 -8.85 -55.42 4.72
C GLU A 23 -8.56 -53.93 4.41
N ARG A 24 -7.31 -53.58 4.07
CA ARG A 24 -6.90 -52.29 3.51
C ARG A 24 -7.24 -52.21 2.02
N ASP A 25 -6.76 -53.14 1.20
CA ASP A 25 -7.09 -53.24 -0.23
C ASP A 25 -8.60 -53.16 -0.51
N HIS A 26 -9.41 -53.78 0.35
CA HIS A 26 -10.87 -53.73 0.26
C HIS A 26 -11.42 -52.34 0.61
N PHE A 27 -10.87 -51.68 1.63
CA PHE A 27 -11.23 -50.32 2.02
C PHE A 27 -10.83 -49.30 0.95
N ASP A 28 -9.60 -49.35 0.43
CA ASP A 28 -9.10 -48.44 -0.61
C ASP A 28 -9.98 -48.52 -1.88
N LYS A 29 -10.36 -49.75 -2.29
CA LYS A 29 -11.31 -49.99 -3.38
C LYS A 29 -12.73 -49.48 -3.06
N GLN A 30 -13.18 -49.56 -1.81
CA GLN A 30 -14.47 -49.04 -1.36
C GLN A 30 -14.50 -47.50 -1.30
N GLN A 31 -13.38 -46.88 -0.93
CA GLN A 31 -13.18 -45.43 -0.97
C GLN A 31 -13.15 -44.93 -2.40
N LEU A 32 -12.29 -45.48 -3.26
CA LEU A 32 -12.26 -45.15 -4.69
C LEU A 32 -13.64 -45.26 -5.34
N SER A 33 -14.36 -46.36 -5.08
CA SER A 33 -15.72 -46.55 -5.62
C SER A 33 -16.77 -45.58 -5.05
N SER A 34 -16.50 -44.92 -3.92
CA SER A 34 -17.35 -43.87 -3.35
C SER A 34 -16.95 -42.49 -3.89
N ILE A 35 -15.65 -42.21 -3.99
CA ILE A 35 -15.08 -40.97 -4.54
C ILE A 35 -15.52 -40.80 -6.01
N SER A 36 -15.32 -41.80 -6.88
CA SER A 36 -15.77 -41.73 -8.29
C SER A 36 -17.31 -41.73 -8.47
N LYS A 37 -18.08 -42.08 -7.43
CA LYS A 37 -19.56 -41.98 -7.44
C LYS A 37 -20.08 -40.67 -6.88
N ALA A 38 -19.27 -39.95 -6.11
CA ALA A 38 -19.54 -38.56 -5.69
C ALA A 38 -19.06 -37.56 -6.76
N ILE A 39 -17.80 -37.67 -7.16
CA ILE A 39 -17.12 -36.80 -8.12
C ILE A 39 -17.18 -37.46 -9.51
N ASN A 40 -18.11 -37.00 -10.34
CA ASN A 40 -18.32 -37.45 -11.71
C ASN A 40 -19.02 -36.36 -12.55
N SER A 41 -18.88 -36.43 -13.87
CA SER A 41 -19.29 -35.37 -14.81
C SER A 41 -20.81 -35.24 -15.03
N THR A 42 -21.66 -35.97 -14.30
CA THR A 42 -23.12 -35.88 -14.45
C THR A 42 -23.69 -34.76 -13.59
N GLU A 43 -24.61 -33.95 -14.11
CA GLU A 43 -25.19 -32.82 -13.36
C GLU A 43 -26.37 -33.28 -12.48
N ILE A 44 -26.04 -34.04 -11.44
CA ILE A 44 -26.96 -34.64 -10.46
C ILE A 44 -26.34 -34.49 -9.06
N PRO A 45 -27.10 -34.13 -8.01
CA PRO A 45 -26.58 -33.97 -6.65
C PRO A 45 -25.69 -35.12 -6.18
N VAL A 46 -24.67 -34.79 -5.38
CA VAL A 46 -23.82 -35.79 -4.72
C VAL A 46 -24.69 -36.58 -3.74
N LYS A 47 -24.76 -37.90 -3.93
CA LYS A 47 -25.60 -38.77 -3.09
C LYS A 47 -24.93 -38.94 -1.72
N GLU A 48 -25.60 -38.55 -0.64
CA GLU A 48 -25.04 -38.51 0.72
C GLU A 48 -24.43 -39.85 1.16
N LYS A 49 -25.00 -40.99 0.74
CA LYS A 49 -24.43 -42.32 1.00
C LYS A 49 -23.01 -42.55 0.45
N HIS A 50 -22.54 -41.71 -0.47
CA HIS A 50 -21.15 -41.70 -0.95
C HIS A 50 -20.31 -40.66 -0.20
N ALA A 51 -20.80 -39.45 0.02
CA ALA A 51 -20.13 -38.44 0.86
C ALA A 51 -19.87 -38.97 2.28
N ARG A 52 -20.89 -39.49 2.98
CA ARG A 52 -20.80 -40.11 4.31
C ARG A 52 -19.78 -41.26 4.36
N ARG A 53 -19.60 -42.03 3.28
CA ARG A 53 -18.58 -43.09 3.19
C ARG A 53 -17.16 -42.55 3.06
N ILE A 54 -16.97 -41.40 2.42
CA ILE A 54 -15.66 -40.75 2.30
C ILE A 54 -15.31 -40.08 3.63
N ILE A 55 -16.25 -39.37 4.25
CA ILE A 55 -16.12 -38.78 5.59
C ILE A 55 -15.74 -39.85 6.63
N LEU A 56 -16.50 -40.96 6.73
CA LEU A 56 -16.18 -42.10 7.59
C LEU A 56 -14.85 -42.78 7.22
N GLY A 57 -14.42 -42.65 5.96
CA GLY A 57 -13.08 -43.04 5.52
C GLY A 57 -12.00 -42.25 6.23
N THR A 58 -12.12 -40.92 6.27
CA THR A 58 -11.12 -40.06 6.93
C THR A 58 -10.99 -40.35 8.43
N HIS A 59 -12.09 -40.67 9.11
CA HIS A 59 -12.08 -41.10 10.53
C HIS A 59 -11.44 -42.47 10.74
N ARG A 60 -11.59 -43.40 9.78
CA ARG A 60 -10.91 -44.71 9.82
C ARG A 60 -9.41 -44.61 9.53
N GLU A 61 -8.98 -43.69 8.67
CA GLU A 61 -7.56 -43.45 8.34
C GLU A 61 -6.86 -42.46 9.29
N LYS A 62 -7.61 -41.66 10.03
CA LYS A 62 -7.15 -40.49 10.81
C LYS A 62 -6.53 -39.38 9.95
N GLY A 63 -7.02 -39.18 8.73
CA GLY A 63 -6.53 -38.19 7.76
C GLY A 63 -7.26 -38.26 6.42
N ALA A 64 -6.84 -37.46 5.45
CA ALA A 64 -7.45 -37.38 4.11
C ALA A 64 -6.66 -38.17 3.03
N PHE A 65 -5.73 -39.05 3.43
CA PHE A 65 -4.74 -39.67 2.53
C PHE A 65 -5.35 -40.37 1.32
N THR A 66 -6.34 -41.26 1.50
CA THR A 66 -6.96 -42.00 0.39
C THR A 66 -7.96 -41.14 -0.40
N PHE A 67 -8.40 -39.99 0.13
CA PHE A 67 -9.10 -39.00 -0.69
C PHE A 67 -8.13 -38.28 -1.64
N TRP A 68 -7.03 -37.73 -1.12
CA TRP A 68 -6.07 -36.96 -1.92
C TRP A 68 -5.34 -37.80 -2.98
N SER A 69 -4.99 -39.06 -2.67
CA SER A 69 -4.34 -39.96 -3.63
C SER A 69 -5.18 -40.25 -4.89
N TYR A 70 -6.50 -40.14 -4.81
CA TYR A 70 -7.41 -40.27 -5.95
C TYR A 70 -7.88 -38.91 -6.51
N ALA A 71 -8.04 -37.89 -5.66
CA ALA A 71 -8.45 -36.55 -6.09
C ALA A 71 -7.44 -35.91 -7.06
N LEU A 72 -6.14 -36.10 -6.83
CA LEU A 72 -5.07 -35.63 -7.72
C LEU A 72 -5.05 -36.32 -9.09
N GLY A 73 -5.82 -37.41 -9.28
CA GLY A 73 -5.94 -38.13 -10.55
C GLY A 73 -7.04 -37.61 -11.48
N PHE A 74 -7.85 -36.62 -11.08
CA PHE A 74 -8.92 -36.08 -11.91
C PHE A 74 -8.42 -35.00 -12.89
N THR A 75 -8.87 -35.07 -14.15
CA THR A 75 -8.58 -34.07 -15.20
C THR A 75 -9.50 -32.85 -15.12
N PHE A 76 -9.43 -32.14 -13.98
CA PHE A 76 -10.26 -30.98 -13.64
C PHE A 76 -10.46 -29.93 -14.76
N PRO A 77 -9.44 -29.51 -15.55
CA PRO A 77 -9.61 -28.45 -16.55
C PRO A 77 -10.69 -28.73 -17.62
N ASN A 78 -11.08 -29.99 -17.81
CA ASN A 78 -11.99 -30.40 -18.88
C ASN A 78 -13.46 -30.54 -18.45
N SER A 79 -13.82 -30.27 -17.18
CA SER A 79 -15.23 -30.32 -16.75
C SER A 79 -15.52 -29.49 -15.49
N SER A 80 -16.28 -28.42 -15.66
CA SER A 80 -16.79 -27.58 -14.56
C SER A 80 -17.61 -28.37 -13.53
N ILE A 81 -18.36 -29.39 -13.96
CA ILE A 81 -19.17 -30.24 -13.06
C ILE A 81 -18.30 -31.17 -12.20
N LEU A 82 -17.15 -31.64 -12.71
CA LEU A 82 -16.18 -32.37 -11.89
C LEU A 82 -15.57 -31.45 -10.82
N CYS A 83 -15.14 -30.24 -11.19
CA CYS A 83 -14.61 -29.26 -10.25
C CYS A 83 -15.64 -28.91 -9.18
N TRP A 84 -16.87 -28.57 -9.57
CA TRP A 84 -17.96 -28.21 -8.66
C TRP A 84 -18.25 -29.32 -7.63
N LYS A 85 -18.33 -30.57 -8.09
CA LYS A 85 -18.54 -31.73 -7.20
C LYS A 85 -17.32 -32.04 -6.33
N PHE A 86 -16.12 -31.83 -6.82
CA PHE A 86 -14.91 -31.94 -6.00
C PHE A 86 -14.91 -30.90 -4.87
N CYS A 87 -15.18 -29.62 -5.16
CA CYS A 87 -15.25 -28.58 -4.14
C CYS A 87 -16.34 -28.87 -3.09
N HIS A 88 -17.53 -29.29 -3.52
CA HIS A 88 -18.62 -29.67 -2.60
C HIS A 88 -18.28 -30.88 -1.70
N VAL A 89 -17.64 -31.90 -2.27
CA VAL A 89 -17.17 -33.07 -1.50
C VAL A 89 -16.01 -32.70 -0.57
N LEU A 90 -15.11 -31.81 -0.99
CA LEU A 90 -14.03 -31.27 -0.17
C LEU A 90 -14.56 -30.43 1.00
N HIS A 91 -15.55 -29.56 0.79
CA HIS A 91 -16.21 -28.79 1.86
C HIS A 91 -16.82 -29.72 2.91
N LYS A 92 -17.59 -30.74 2.49
CA LYS A 92 -18.11 -31.79 3.39
C LYS A 92 -17.01 -32.57 4.13
N ILE A 93 -15.86 -32.82 3.49
CA ILE A 93 -14.73 -33.54 4.10
C ILE A 93 -13.96 -32.65 5.09
N LEU A 94 -13.77 -31.37 4.78
CA LEU A 94 -13.20 -30.38 5.70
C LEU A 94 -14.09 -30.24 6.94
N ARG A 95 -15.40 -30.08 6.73
CA ARG A 95 -16.44 -29.93 7.76
C ARG A 95 -16.52 -31.13 8.72
N ASP A 96 -16.90 -32.30 8.19
CA ASP A 96 -17.34 -33.45 8.99
C ASP A 96 -16.25 -34.53 9.16
N GLY A 97 -15.07 -34.33 8.55
CA GLY A 97 -13.97 -35.29 8.53
C GLY A 97 -13.19 -35.39 9.84
N HIS A 98 -12.17 -36.26 9.85
CA HIS A 98 -11.25 -36.35 10.97
C HIS A 98 -10.42 -35.06 11.12
N ARG A 99 -10.19 -34.55 12.33
CA ARG A 99 -9.49 -33.27 12.59
C ARG A 99 -8.17 -33.06 11.81
N ASN A 100 -7.42 -34.14 11.53
CA ASN A 100 -6.17 -34.07 10.77
C ASN A 100 -6.37 -33.74 9.28
N VAL A 101 -7.59 -33.85 8.75
CA VAL A 101 -7.95 -33.53 7.36
C VAL A 101 -7.51 -32.11 7.00
N LEU A 102 -7.71 -31.12 7.88
CA LEU A 102 -7.21 -29.76 7.69
C LEU A 102 -5.69 -29.74 7.40
N GLN A 103 -4.91 -30.44 8.23
CA GLN A 103 -3.45 -30.51 8.12
C GLN A 103 -2.97 -31.28 6.88
N ASP A 104 -3.71 -32.30 6.43
CA ASP A 104 -3.44 -32.99 5.17
C ASP A 104 -3.78 -32.10 3.96
N CYS A 105 -4.90 -31.37 3.99
CA CYS A 105 -5.30 -30.42 2.95
C CYS A 105 -4.28 -29.28 2.77
N MET A 106 -3.66 -28.78 3.84
CA MET A 106 -2.58 -27.79 3.76
C MET A 106 -1.35 -28.27 2.95
N ARG A 107 -1.15 -29.58 2.78
CA ARG A 107 -0.09 -30.11 1.90
C ARG A 107 -0.40 -29.98 0.41
N HIS A 108 -1.65 -29.68 0.07
CA HIS A 108 -2.15 -29.45 -1.28
C HIS A 108 -2.58 -27.98 -1.50
N TYR A 109 -2.29 -27.10 -0.54
CA TYR A 109 -2.58 -25.66 -0.52
C TYR A 109 -2.24 -24.93 -1.82
N SER A 110 -1.07 -25.19 -2.40
CA SER A 110 -0.60 -24.57 -3.66
C SER A 110 -1.43 -24.94 -4.90
N SER A 111 -2.35 -25.91 -4.80
CA SER A 111 -3.31 -26.28 -5.84
C SER A 111 -4.75 -25.82 -5.53
N LEU A 112 -4.97 -25.11 -4.43
CA LEU A 112 -6.28 -24.78 -3.85
C LEU A 112 -6.39 -23.30 -3.40
N VAL A 113 -5.49 -22.44 -3.91
CA VAL A 113 -5.18 -21.11 -3.34
C VAL A 113 -6.39 -20.14 -3.37
N GLU A 114 -7.19 -20.14 -2.29
CA GLU A 114 -7.28 -19.02 -1.33
C GLU A 114 -8.23 -19.34 -0.14
N ILE A 115 -7.69 -19.94 0.93
CA ILE A 115 -8.18 -19.78 2.34
C ILE A 115 -6.93 -19.71 3.22
N GLY A 116 -6.88 -18.76 4.17
CA GLY A 116 -5.65 -18.36 4.88
C GLY A 116 -5.19 -19.30 6.01
N GLU A 117 -3.99 -19.04 6.52
CA GLU A 117 -3.30 -19.85 7.55
C GLU A 117 -3.93 -19.81 8.95
N ILE A 118 -5.01 -19.05 9.14
CA ILE A 118 -5.58 -18.77 10.47
C ILE A 118 -6.94 -19.45 10.62
N TRP A 119 -6.88 -20.68 11.12
CA TRP A 119 -8.01 -21.34 11.77
C TRP A 119 -7.48 -21.98 13.05
N HIS A 120 -7.87 -21.41 14.18
CA HIS A 120 -7.35 -21.79 15.50
C HIS A 120 -7.57 -23.29 15.77
N ALA A 121 -6.54 -23.96 16.31
CA ALA A 121 -6.56 -25.40 16.59
C ALA A 121 -7.67 -25.85 17.57
N ASP A 122 -8.28 -24.90 18.28
CA ASP A 122 -9.39 -25.09 19.22
C ASP A 122 -10.79 -24.98 18.59
N ILE A 123 -10.94 -24.47 17.35
CA ILE A 123 -12.23 -24.37 16.66
C ILE A 123 -12.38 -25.56 15.68
N PRO A 124 -13.45 -26.37 15.79
CA PRO A 124 -13.68 -27.50 14.89
C PRO A 124 -14.27 -27.05 13.54
N ALA A 125 -13.85 -27.69 12.45
CA ALA A 125 -14.14 -27.27 11.07
C ALA A 125 -15.63 -27.30 10.66
N ASN A 126 -16.51 -27.92 11.46
CA ASN A 126 -17.96 -27.85 11.31
C ASN A 126 -18.60 -26.63 12.00
N LEU A 127 -17.78 -25.77 12.62
CA LEU A 127 -18.17 -24.62 13.45
C LEU A 127 -19.00 -24.98 14.71
N GLU A 128 -19.11 -26.26 15.06
CA GLU A 128 -19.91 -26.74 16.20
C GLU A 128 -19.10 -26.70 17.50
N ILE A 129 -18.86 -25.49 18.00
CA ILE A 129 -18.26 -25.22 19.31
C ILE A 129 -19.30 -24.68 20.31
N SER A 130 -19.03 -24.85 21.60
CA SER A 130 -19.73 -24.17 22.70
C SER A 130 -19.19 -22.77 22.92
N ASP A 131 -20.00 -21.90 23.54
CA ASP A 131 -19.64 -20.53 23.91
C ASP A 131 -18.33 -20.46 24.71
N GLU A 132 -18.14 -21.34 25.70
CA GLU A 132 -16.89 -21.46 26.47
C GLU A 132 -15.67 -21.82 25.61
N GLY A 133 -15.88 -22.62 24.55
CA GLY A 133 -14.82 -22.99 23.62
C GLY A 133 -14.46 -21.84 22.68
N LEU A 134 -15.46 -21.08 22.20
CA LEU A 134 -15.25 -19.86 21.42
C LEU A 134 -14.51 -18.79 22.25
N GLU A 135 -14.92 -18.59 23.50
CA GLU A 135 -14.26 -17.64 24.41
C GLU A 135 -12.81 -18.03 24.72
N ARG A 136 -12.52 -19.33 24.81
CA ARG A 136 -11.16 -19.88 24.96
C ARG A 136 -10.31 -19.69 23.70
N ALA A 137 -10.86 -19.99 22.52
CA ALA A 137 -10.16 -19.80 21.24
C ALA A 137 -9.86 -18.32 20.96
N ALA A 138 -10.79 -17.42 21.29
CA ALA A 138 -10.60 -15.97 21.21
C ALA A 138 -9.61 -15.42 22.26
N GLY A 139 -9.32 -16.19 23.33
CA GLY A 139 -8.37 -15.84 24.38
C GLY A 139 -8.77 -14.63 25.24
N THR A 140 -7.79 -14.12 25.99
CA THR A 140 -7.91 -12.93 26.85
C THR A 140 -7.27 -11.67 26.25
N ASP A 141 -6.44 -11.82 25.21
CA ASP A 141 -5.85 -10.69 24.49
C ASP A 141 -6.89 -10.08 23.53
N ILE A 142 -7.15 -8.78 23.68
CA ILE A 142 -8.10 -8.04 22.84
C ILE A 142 -7.72 -8.06 21.35
N ASN A 143 -6.43 -8.16 21.03
CA ASN A 143 -5.94 -8.25 19.66
C ASN A 143 -6.36 -9.58 19.00
N ASN A 144 -6.38 -10.67 19.76
CA ASN A 144 -6.84 -11.98 19.27
C ASN A 144 -8.35 -11.99 19.05
N VAL A 145 -9.13 -11.38 19.95
CA VAL A 145 -10.58 -11.21 19.77
C VAL A 145 -10.88 -10.36 18.53
N PHE A 146 -10.10 -9.31 18.28
CA PHE A 146 -10.24 -8.42 17.13
C PHE A 146 -9.91 -9.15 15.82
N GLN A 147 -8.76 -9.83 15.78
CA GLN A 147 -8.31 -10.61 14.62
C GLN A 147 -9.31 -11.73 14.26
N LEU A 148 -9.76 -12.52 15.24
CA LEU A 148 -10.77 -13.57 15.05
C LEU A 148 -12.12 -12.99 14.59
N SER A 149 -12.48 -11.77 15.01
CA SER A 149 -13.69 -11.10 14.51
C SER A 149 -13.58 -10.76 13.03
N VAL A 150 -12.42 -10.27 12.58
CA VAL A 150 -12.15 -10.00 11.16
C VAL A 150 -12.22 -11.29 10.34
N GLU A 151 -11.62 -12.38 10.81
CA GLU A 151 -11.64 -13.69 10.14
C GLU A 151 -13.05 -14.28 10.01
N VAL A 152 -13.87 -14.19 11.07
CA VAL A 152 -15.28 -14.60 11.05
C VAL A 152 -16.08 -13.75 10.04
N PHE A 153 -15.79 -12.46 9.93
CA PHE A 153 -16.40 -11.60 8.91
C PHE A 153 -15.90 -11.90 7.49
N ASP A 154 -14.62 -12.18 7.29
CA ASP A 154 -14.04 -12.52 5.98
C ASP A 154 -14.63 -13.84 5.45
N TYR A 155 -14.77 -14.83 6.34
CA TYR A 155 -15.39 -16.10 6.00
C TYR A 155 -16.89 -15.95 5.71
N MET A 156 -17.63 -15.18 6.51
CA MET A 156 -19.04 -14.83 6.23
C MET A 156 -19.21 -14.16 4.86
N ASP A 157 -18.35 -13.21 4.49
CA ASP A 157 -18.42 -12.57 3.17
C ASP A 157 -18.08 -13.55 2.04
N ALA A 158 -17.18 -14.52 2.24
CA ALA A 158 -16.89 -15.55 1.23
C ALA A 158 -18.10 -16.46 0.99
N GLU A 159 -18.72 -16.96 2.07
CA GLU A 159 -19.91 -17.83 2.02
C GLU A 159 -21.12 -17.09 1.41
N LEU A 160 -21.36 -15.83 1.77
CA LEU A 160 -22.42 -15.01 1.18
C LEU A 160 -22.18 -14.70 -0.31
N ARG A 161 -20.93 -14.46 -0.73
CA ARG A 161 -20.57 -14.28 -2.15
C ARG A 161 -20.78 -15.56 -2.97
N LEU A 162 -20.49 -16.73 -2.40
CA LEU A 162 -20.78 -18.02 -3.02
C LEU A 162 -22.30 -18.24 -3.17
N ALA A 163 -23.06 -18.01 -2.10
CA ALA A 163 -24.52 -18.07 -2.12
C ALA A 163 -25.13 -17.17 -3.18
N GLU A 164 -24.73 -15.90 -3.23
CA GLU A 164 -25.25 -14.94 -4.21
C GLU A 164 -24.92 -15.36 -5.65
N THR A 165 -23.69 -15.82 -5.90
CA THR A 165 -23.24 -16.26 -7.24
C THR A 165 -24.07 -17.44 -7.75
N VAL A 166 -24.30 -18.46 -6.93
CA VAL A 166 -25.16 -19.61 -7.28
C VAL A 166 -26.61 -19.16 -7.50
N LEU A 167 -27.14 -18.32 -6.62
CA LEU A 167 -28.51 -17.81 -6.69
C LEU A 167 -28.75 -16.77 -7.81
N ARG A 168 -27.68 -16.22 -8.40
CA ARG A 168 -27.73 -15.34 -9.58
C ARG A 168 -27.70 -16.13 -10.89
N GLN A 169 -26.98 -17.27 -10.93
CA GLN A 169 -26.99 -18.17 -12.08
C GLN A 169 -28.31 -18.96 -12.21
N LEU A 170 -29.03 -19.15 -11.11
CA LEU A 170 -30.37 -19.76 -11.09
C LEU A 170 -31.45 -18.68 -11.28
N ASN A 171 -31.72 -18.35 -12.56
CA ASN A 171 -32.74 -17.39 -12.97
C ASN A 171 -34.06 -17.55 -12.18
N SER A 172 -34.66 -16.43 -11.79
CA SER A 172 -35.60 -16.26 -10.66
C SER A 172 -36.93 -17.03 -10.67
N SER A 173 -37.14 -18.00 -11.56
CA SER A 173 -38.31 -18.88 -11.54
C SER A 173 -38.16 -19.98 -10.47
N LEU A 174 -38.97 -19.91 -9.42
CA LEU A 174 -39.01 -20.91 -8.34
C LEU A 174 -39.25 -22.34 -8.86
N ALA A 175 -39.92 -22.48 -10.02
CA ALA A 175 -40.17 -23.75 -10.69
C ALA A 175 -38.90 -24.48 -11.19
N MET A 176 -37.76 -23.79 -11.34
CA MET A 176 -36.49 -24.42 -11.71
C MET A 176 -35.90 -25.28 -10.57
N THR A 177 -36.29 -25.04 -9.31
CA THR A 177 -35.70 -25.71 -8.12
C THR A 177 -35.98 -27.22 -8.02
N THR A 178 -36.88 -27.74 -8.86
CA THR A 178 -37.20 -29.18 -8.97
C THR A 178 -36.30 -29.94 -9.95
N LEU A 179 -35.56 -29.25 -10.81
CA LEU A 179 -34.65 -29.88 -11.78
C LEU A 179 -33.39 -30.43 -11.11
N THR A 180 -33.01 -31.67 -11.43
CA THR A 180 -31.80 -32.32 -10.90
C THR A 180 -30.52 -31.54 -11.19
N SER A 181 -30.43 -30.91 -12.36
CA SER A 181 -29.35 -29.98 -12.73
C SER A 181 -29.23 -28.81 -11.74
N SER A 182 -30.34 -28.09 -11.50
CA SER A 182 -30.39 -26.98 -10.54
C SER A 182 -30.12 -27.44 -9.10
N GLN A 183 -30.61 -28.62 -8.71
CA GLN A 183 -30.32 -29.22 -7.40
C GLN A 183 -28.83 -29.56 -7.23
N CYS A 184 -28.14 -29.95 -8.30
CA CYS A 184 -26.68 -30.17 -8.27
C CYS A 184 -25.90 -28.87 -7.98
N ARG A 185 -26.48 -27.71 -8.30
CA ARG A 185 -25.92 -26.38 -8.00
C ARG A 185 -26.37 -25.85 -6.64
N LEU A 186 -27.56 -26.20 -6.17
CA LEU A 186 -28.07 -25.82 -4.85
C LEU A 186 -27.50 -26.66 -3.69
N ALA A 187 -27.11 -27.92 -3.92
CA ALA A 187 -26.67 -28.84 -2.86
C ALA A 187 -25.52 -28.32 -1.96
N PRO A 188 -24.49 -27.62 -2.48
CA PRO A 188 -23.43 -27.07 -1.62
C PRO A 188 -23.92 -25.96 -0.69
N LEU A 189 -24.98 -25.22 -1.08
CA LEU A 189 -25.54 -24.16 -0.25
C LEU A 189 -26.12 -24.67 1.08
N ILE A 190 -26.32 -25.98 1.23
CA ILE A 190 -26.67 -26.59 2.53
C ILE A 190 -25.54 -26.35 3.55
N GLN A 191 -24.28 -26.55 3.16
CA GLN A 191 -23.12 -26.28 4.03
C GLN A 191 -23.04 -24.77 4.31
N VAL A 192 -23.09 -23.95 3.26
CA VAL A 192 -23.10 -22.47 3.35
C VAL A 192 -24.15 -21.96 4.36
N ILE A 193 -25.37 -22.52 4.35
CA ILE A 193 -26.44 -22.15 5.30
C ILE A 193 -26.08 -22.55 6.73
N GLN A 194 -25.56 -23.76 6.94
CA GLN A 194 -25.12 -24.24 8.26
C GLN A 194 -23.93 -23.45 8.82
N ASP A 195 -22.99 -23.06 7.95
CA ASP A 195 -21.76 -22.35 8.30
C ASP A 195 -22.06 -20.88 8.62
N CYS A 196 -22.81 -20.19 7.77
CA CYS A 196 -23.34 -18.85 8.06
C CYS A 196 -24.15 -18.79 9.37
N SER A 197 -24.89 -19.85 9.72
CA SER A 197 -25.66 -19.92 10.97
C SER A 197 -24.76 -19.84 12.21
N HIS A 198 -23.58 -20.47 12.14
CA HIS A 198 -22.57 -20.43 13.21
C HIS A 198 -21.75 -19.14 13.17
N LEU A 199 -21.27 -18.73 12.00
CA LEU A 199 -20.50 -17.49 11.82
C LEU A 199 -21.29 -16.26 12.29
N TYR A 200 -22.61 -16.21 12.07
CA TYR A 200 -23.47 -15.15 12.63
C TYR A 200 -23.47 -15.15 14.15
N HIS A 201 -23.60 -16.33 14.78
CA HIS A 201 -23.58 -16.43 16.24
C HIS A 201 -22.22 -16.03 16.82
N PHE A 202 -21.12 -16.43 16.17
CA PHE A 202 -19.75 -16.03 16.56
C PHE A 202 -19.56 -14.52 16.39
N ALA A 203 -19.95 -13.95 15.25
CA ALA A 203 -19.85 -12.52 14.98
C ALA A 203 -20.58 -11.68 16.04
N VAL A 204 -21.79 -12.10 16.45
CA VAL A 204 -22.52 -11.43 17.55
C VAL A 204 -21.74 -11.54 18.87
N LYS A 205 -21.32 -12.75 19.27
CA LYS A 205 -20.59 -12.98 20.53
C LYS A 205 -19.27 -12.20 20.61
N LEU A 206 -18.47 -12.28 19.55
CA LEU A 206 -17.17 -11.61 19.47
C LEU A 206 -17.34 -10.09 19.42
N LEU A 207 -18.30 -9.56 18.67
CA LEU A 207 -18.52 -8.11 18.59
C LEU A 207 -19.04 -7.53 19.92
N PHE A 208 -19.85 -8.27 20.69
CA PHE A 208 -20.17 -7.90 22.08
C PHE A 208 -18.92 -7.95 23.00
N LYS A 209 -18.06 -8.97 22.86
CA LYS A 209 -16.79 -9.08 23.63
C LYS A 209 -15.82 -7.92 23.30
N LEU A 210 -15.75 -7.49 22.04
CA LEU A 210 -15.02 -6.28 21.65
C LEU A 210 -15.65 -5.02 22.25
N HIS A 211 -16.97 -4.88 22.17
CA HIS A 211 -17.69 -3.71 22.71
C HIS A 211 -17.61 -3.57 24.24
N ALA A 212 -17.34 -4.65 24.97
CA ALA A 212 -17.05 -4.61 26.40
C ALA A 212 -15.64 -4.09 26.75
N CYS A 213 -14.73 -4.01 25.76
CA CYS A 213 -13.30 -3.75 25.95
C CYS A 213 -12.74 -2.56 25.16
N LEU A 214 -13.45 -2.09 24.12
CA LEU A 214 -13.00 -1.03 23.20
C LEU A 214 -14.07 0.05 23.01
N PRO A 215 -13.69 1.33 22.78
CA PRO A 215 -14.64 2.40 22.50
C PRO A 215 -15.52 2.14 21.27
N ALA A 216 -16.75 2.64 21.31
CA ALA A 216 -17.70 2.48 20.21
C ALA A 216 -17.13 2.99 18.87
N ASP A 217 -16.46 4.13 18.85
CA ASP A 217 -15.93 4.74 17.62
C ASP A 217 -14.89 3.84 16.93
N THR A 218 -14.03 3.16 17.71
CA THR A 218 -13.03 2.20 17.23
C THR A 218 -13.67 1.00 16.50
N LEU A 219 -14.88 0.61 16.92
CA LEU A 219 -15.61 -0.52 16.36
C LEU A 219 -16.66 -0.13 15.31
N GLN A 220 -16.70 1.13 14.85
CA GLN A 220 -17.69 1.59 13.87
C GLN A 220 -17.69 0.73 12.59
N GLY A 221 -16.51 0.52 11.98
CA GLY A 221 -16.39 -0.33 10.79
C GLY A 221 -16.76 -1.81 11.02
N HIS A 222 -16.66 -2.32 12.26
CA HIS A 222 -17.11 -3.67 12.60
C HIS A 222 -18.65 -3.75 12.68
N ARG A 223 -19.30 -2.72 13.24
CA ARG A 223 -20.77 -2.61 13.24
C ARG A 223 -21.32 -2.43 11.83
N ASP A 224 -20.69 -1.60 11.01
CA ASP A 224 -21.13 -1.35 9.63
C ASP A 224 -21.01 -2.63 8.78
N ARG A 225 -19.89 -3.36 8.89
CA ARG A 225 -19.71 -4.67 8.22
C ARG A 225 -20.70 -5.72 8.72
N PHE A 226 -20.91 -5.83 10.04
CA PHE A 226 -21.92 -6.74 10.59
C PHE A 226 -23.34 -6.39 10.10
N HIS A 227 -23.69 -5.10 10.00
CA HIS A 227 -25.00 -4.65 9.57
C HIS A 227 -25.30 -5.07 8.12
N ASP A 228 -24.37 -4.81 7.21
CA ASP A 228 -24.44 -5.26 5.81
C ASP A 228 -24.52 -6.79 5.70
N GLN A 229 -23.65 -7.52 6.40
CA GLN A 229 -23.68 -8.99 6.44
C GLN A 229 -24.99 -9.54 7.00
N PHE A 230 -25.56 -8.94 8.07
CA PHE A 230 -26.84 -9.33 8.62
C PHE A 230 -27.97 -9.18 7.60
N HIS A 231 -28.02 -8.07 6.86
CA HIS A 231 -29.05 -7.85 5.84
C HIS A 231 -28.87 -8.81 4.65
N LYS A 232 -27.64 -9.06 4.18
CA LYS A 232 -27.33 -10.07 3.16
C LYS A 232 -27.74 -11.47 3.60
N LEU A 233 -27.37 -11.88 4.82
CA LEU A 233 -27.69 -13.19 5.39
C LEU A 233 -29.20 -13.38 5.60
N LYS A 234 -29.90 -12.38 6.13
CA LYS A 234 -31.36 -12.40 6.32
C LYS A 234 -32.10 -12.56 4.98
N ASN A 235 -31.64 -11.86 3.94
CA ASN A 235 -32.17 -12.01 2.58
C ASN A 235 -31.89 -13.41 2.00
N PHE A 236 -30.67 -13.93 2.18
CA PHE A 236 -30.31 -15.29 1.76
C PHE A 236 -31.16 -16.36 2.47
N PHE A 237 -31.25 -16.33 3.79
CA PHE A 237 -32.02 -17.30 4.57
C PHE A 237 -33.52 -17.27 4.24
N ASN A 238 -34.11 -16.09 4.01
CA ASN A 238 -35.51 -16.01 3.58
C ASN A 238 -35.71 -16.60 2.17
N ARG A 239 -34.90 -16.17 1.19
CA ARG A 239 -34.98 -16.70 -0.18
C ARG A 239 -34.70 -18.20 -0.26
N ALA A 240 -33.82 -18.73 0.59
CA ALA A 240 -33.57 -20.17 0.70
C ALA A 240 -34.75 -20.91 1.35
N ARG A 241 -35.34 -20.36 2.43
CA ARG A 241 -36.51 -20.96 3.11
C ARG A 241 -37.75 -21.04 2.22
N GLU A 242 -37.84 -20.22 1.17
CA GLU A 242 -38.90 -20.31 0.16
C GLU A 242 -38.74 -21.51 -0.80
N MET A 243 -37.52 -22.01 -1.03
CA MET A 243 -37.24 -23.05 -2.03
C MET A 243 -37.63 -24.45 -1.56
N ILE A 244 -38.35 -25.18 -2.42
CA ILE A 244 -38.80 -26.56 -2.17
C ILE A 244 -37.63 -27.52 -1.91
N PHE A 245 -36.46 -27.29 -2.53
CA PHE A 245 -35.26 -28.09 -2.33
C PHE A 245 -34.77 -28.05 -0.87
N PHE A 246 -34.60 -26.86 -0.29
CA PHE A 246 -34.13 -26.74 1.09
C PHE A 246 -35.21 -27.16 2.10
N LYS A 247 -36.49 -26.79 1.87
CA LYS A 247 -37.63 -27.19 2.73
C LYS A 247 -37.74 -28.71 2.97
N ARG A 248 -37.18 -29.54 2.08
CA ARG A 248 -37.20 -31.02 2.18
C ARG A 248 -35.94 -31.62 2.82
N LEU A 249 -34.90 -30.83 3.06
CA LEU A 249 -33.57 -31.31 3.47
C LEU A 249 -33.05 -30.64 4.74
N ILE A 250 -33.45 -29.38 5.01
CA ILE A 250 -33.03 -28.61 6.18
C ILE A 250 -34.14 -27.65 6.65
N GLN A 251 -34.25 -27.48 7.97
CA GLN A 251 -35.03 -26.41 8.59
C GLN A 251 -34.14 -25.16 8.74
N ILE A 252 -34.42 -24.10 7.98
CA ILE A 252 -33.65 -22.85 7.99
C ILE A 252 -34.26 -21.88 9.02
N PRO A 253 -33.52 -21.45 10.06
CA PRO A 253 -34.05 -20.59 11.11
C PRO A 253 -34.50 -19.21 10.59
N LYS A 254 -35.45 -18.57 11.29
CA LYS A 254 -35.83 -17.16 11.05
C LYS A 254 -34.90 -16.27 11.88
N LEU A 255 -34.12 -15.42 11.22
CA LEU A 255 -33.34 -14.37 11.90
C LEU A 255 -34.25 -13.24 12.41
N PRO A 256 -33.84 -12.49 13.45
CA PRO A 256 -34.57 -11.36 13.98
C PRO A 256 -34.93 -10.28 12.95
N GLU A 257 -35.86 -9.39 13.31
CA GLU A 257 -36.33 -8.36 12.38
C GLU A 257 -35.33 -7.20 12.25
N SER A 258 -34.66 -6.83 13.35
CA SER A 258 -33.53 -5.92 13.41
C SER A 258 -32.24 -6.63 13.88
N PRO A 259 -31.05 -6.13 13.52
CA PRO A 259 -29.79 -6.65 14.07
C PRO A 259 -29.66 -6.36 15.58
N PRO A 260 -28.90 -7.16 16.35
CA PRO A 260 -28.61 -6.86 17.75
C PRO A 260 -27.94 -5.49 17.92
N ASN A 261 -28.35 -4.72 18.93
CA ASN A 261 -27.72 -3.44 19.24
C ASN A 261 -26.52 -3.63 20.18
N PHE A 262 -25.32 -3.64 19.62
CA PHE A 262 -24.06 -3.85 20.33
C PHE A 262 -23.71 -2.77 21.37
N LEU A 263 -24.39 -1.62 21.35
CA LEU A 263 -24.20 -0.56 22.36
C LEU A 263 -24.99 -0.83 23.66
N HIS A 264 -25.90 -1.81 23.68
CA HIS A 264 -26.68 -2.18 24.87
C HIS A 264 -26.47 -3.65 25.21
N ALA A 265 -25.77 -3.95 26.31
CA ALA A 265 -25.46 -5.33 26.73
C ALA A 265 -26.71 -6.22 26.88
N ALA A 266 -27.86 -5.66 27.25
CA ALA A 266 -29.15 -6.36 27.31
C ALA A 266 -29.61 -6.96 25.95
N SER A 267 -29.04 -6.52 24.83
CA SER A 267 -29.29 -7.10 23.50
C SER A 267 -28.60 -8.46 23.32
N LEU A 268 -27.50 -8.74 24.03
CA LEU A 268 -26.85 -10.06 24.04
C LEU A 268 -27.75 -11.11 24.72
N ALA A 269 -28.45 -10.73 25.80
CA ALA A 269 -29.41 -11.60 26.49
C ALA A 269 -30.64 -11.96 25.63
N LYS A 270 -30.87 -11.23 24.52
CA LYS A 270 -31.93 -11.51 23.53
C LYS A 270 -31.43 -12.31 22.31
N HIS A 271 -30.13 -12.61 22.23
CA HIS A 271 -29.52 -13.34 21.11
C HIS A 271 -29.60 -14.85 21.31
N VAL A 272 -30.41 -15.52 20.48
CA VAL A 272 -30.50 -16.98 20.41
C VAL A 272 -29.61 -17.48 19.26
N LYS A 273 -28.77 -18.50 19.51
CA LYS A 273 -27.98 -19.17 18.47
C LYS A 273 -28.93 -19.76 17.41
N PRO A 274 -28.87 -19.33 16.13
CA PRO A 274 -29.70 -19.95 15.10
C PRO A 274 -29.14 -21.35 14.79
N VAL A 275 -30.00 -22.36 14.86
CA VAL A 275 -29.67 -23.76 14.58
C VAL A 275 -30.35 -24.19 13.29
N VAL A 276 -29.60 -24.85 12.40
CA VAL A 276 -30.12 -25.46 11.17
C VAL A 276 -30.29 -26.95 11.43
N VAL A 277 -31.54 -27.42 11.47
CA VAL A 277 -31.85 -28.83 11.75
C VAL A 277 -31.91 -29.61 10.43
N ILE A 278 -31.21 -30.75 10.36
CA ILE A 278 -31.39 -31.76 9.32
C ILE A 278 -32.38 -32.80 9.88
N PRO A 279 -33.53 -33.08 9.24
CA PRO A 279 -34.39 -34.18 9.62
C PRO A 279 -33.66 -35.52 9.44
N ASN A 280 -33.65 -36.37 10.47
CA ASN A 280 -33.08 -37.72 10.39
C ASN A 280 -34.13 -38.69 9.80
N GLU A 281 -33.71 -39.62 8.93
CA GLU A 281 -34.57 -40.67 8.36
C GLU A 281 -34.82 -41.85 9.34
N ASP A 282 -34.39 -41.75 10.60
CA ASP A 282 -34.22 -42.86 11.56
C ASP A 282 -35.04 -42.71 12.88
N GLU A 283 -36.09 -41.89 12.93
CA GLU A 283 -37.06 -41.87 14.06
C GLU A 283 -38.48 -42.20 13.59
N PRO A 284 -39.25 -43.05 14.32
CA PRO A 284 -40.62 -43.39 13.97
C PRO A 284 -41.60 -42.28 14.34
N GLU A 285 -42.65 -42.10 13.54
CA GLU A 285 -43.77 -41.21 13.85
C GLU A 285 -44.43 -41.65 15.17
N MET A 286 -44.32 -40.80 16.19
CA MET A 286 -45.18 -40.86 17.38
C MET A 286 -46.14 -39.69 17.32
N GLN A 287 -47.42 -40.04 17.39
CA GLN A 287 -48.56 -39.17 17.54
C GLN A 287 -48.59 -38.62 18.97
N ASP A 288 -49.03 -37.36 19.15
CA ASP A 288 -50.18 -36.99 19.99
C ASP A 288 -50.29 -35.45 20.15
N ASP A 289 -51.44 -34.95 19.68
CA ASP A 289 -52.32 -33.84 20.11
C ASP A 289 -51.86 -32.79 21.15
N ASP A 290 -52.25 -31.52 20.92
CA ASP A 290 -53.28 -30.84 21.73
C ASP A 290 -53.71 -29.44 21.18
N ASP A 291 -54.98 -29.09 21.44
CA ASP A 291 -55.67 -27.79 21.50
C ASP A 291 -55.66 -26.72 20.34
N ASP A 292 -56.62 -26.91 19.42
CA ASP A 292 -57.90 -26.16 19.24
C ASP A 292 -58.09 -24.65 18.86
N GLU A 293 -59.33 -24.41 18.37
CA GLU A 293 -60.14 -23.17 18.33
C GLU A 293 -59.89 -22.06 17.24
N PRO A 294 -60.95 -21.33 16.78
CA PRO A 294 -61.29 -21.40 15.34
C PRO A 294 -61.70 -20.07 14.64
N GLU A 295 -62.07 -20.17 13.35
CA GLU A 295 -62.73 -19.09 12.59
C GLU A 295 -64.22 -18.94 12.95
N PRO A 296 -64.75 -17.72 13.16
CA PRO A 296 -66.18 -17.48 13.29
C PRO A 296 -66.84 -17.09 11.94
N LEU A 297 -67.80 -17.89 11.47
CA LEU A 297 -68.80 -17.43 10.50
C LEU A 297 -69.75 -16.43 11.17
N ILE A 298 -70.25 -15.46 10.39
CA ILE A 298 -71.25 -14.47 10.85
C ILE A 298 -72.64 -14.98 10.51
N GLU A 299 -73.48 -15.19 11.52
CA GLU A 299 -74.93 -15.28 11.37
C GLU A 299 -75.59 -14.37 12.42
N SER A 300 -76.59 -13.57 12.02
CA SER A 300 -77.16 -12.51 12.87
C SER A 300 -78.68 -12.54 12.91
N VAL A 301 -79.25 -12.74 14.09
CA VAL A 301 -80.69 -12.57 14.35
C VAL A 301 -80.89 -11.92 15.72
N PHE A 302 -81.47 -10.71 15.76
CA PHE A 302 -82.18 -10.23 16.96
C PHE A 302 -83.24 -9.14 16.63
N ASN A 303 -84.43 -9.31 17.21
CA ASN A 303 -85.56 -8.37 17.35
C ASN A 303 -86.26 -7.76 16.12
N CYS A 304 -87.27 -8.51 15.64
CA CYS A 304 -88.70 -8.15 15.68
C CYS A 304 -89.17 -6.67 15.61
N ALA A 305 -89.93 -6.41 14.54
CA ALA A 305 -91.30 -5.88 14.53
C ALA A 305 -91.65 -4.49 15.13
N PHE A 306 -92.11 -3.60 14.24
CA PHE A 306 -93.29 -2.75 14.47
C PHE A 306 -94.11 -2.61 13.17
N VAL A 307 -95.36 -2.16 13.26
CA VAL A 307 -96.40 -2.30 12.21
C VAL A 307 -96.82 -0.94 11.64
N GLU A 308 -97.10 -0.91 10.33
CA GLU A 308 -97.87 0.06 9.51
C GLU A 308 -97.76 1.58 9.78
N CYS A 309 -97.34 2.33 8.74
CA CYS A 309 -98.26 3.19 7.98
C CYS A 309 -97.62 3.68 6.66
N ASP A 310 -98.45 3.98 5.66
CA ASP A 310 -98.06 4.31 4.28
C ASP A 310 -98.11 5.84 3.99
N SER A 311 -97.72 6.25 2.77
CA SER A 311 -98.09 7.51 2.08
C SER A 311 -97.25 8.79 2.24
N PHE A 312 -95.94 8.72 2.56
CA PHE A 312 -95.08 9.94 2.50
C PHE A 312 -93.66 9.80 1.89
N LEU A 313 -93.26 8.63 1.37
CA LEU A 313 -91.84 8.37 1.05
C LEU A 313 -91.38 8.77 -0.36
N SER A 314 -92.28 8.76 -1.37
CA SER A 314 -91.93 8.88 -2.80
C SER A 314 -91.01 10.04 -3.18
N GLY A 315 -91.13 11.21 -2.54
CA GLY A 315 -90.26 12.36 -2.81
C GLY A 315 -88.85 12.27 -2.19
N ARG A 316 -88.66 11.53 -1.09
CA ARG A 316 -87.36 11.35 -0.43
C ARG A 316 -86.56 10.23 -1.08
N ASP A 317 -87.20 9.12 -1.41
CA ASP A 317 -86.52 7.95 -1.97
C ASP A 317 -85.86 8.26 -3.31
N LEU A 318 -86.54 9.03 -4.18
CA LEU A 318 -85.97 9.50 -5.45
C LEU A 318 -84.70 10.35 -5.24
N GLN A 319 -84.71 11.25 -4.26
CA GLN A 319 -83.54 12.09 -3.95
C GLN A 319 -82.39 11.30 -3.32
N ILE A 320 -82.70 10.28 -2.52
CA ILE A 320 -81.73 9.29 -2.03
C ILE A 320 -81.13 8.50 -3.20
N GLU A 321 -81.92 8.17 -4.23
CA GLU A 321 -81.47 7.46 -5.43
C GLU A 321 -80.59 8.32 -6.36
N THR A 322 -80.83 9.64 -6.41
CA THR A 322 -79.92 10.59 -7.07
C THR A 322 -78.57 10.67 -6.32
N LEU A 323 -78.62 10.91 -5.01
CA LEU A 323 -77.41 11.03 -4.17
C LEU A 323 -76.59 9.73 -4.16
N LYS A 324 -77.21 8.55 -4.25
CA LYS A 324 -76.51 7.26 -4.41
C LYS A 324 -75.69 7.22 -5.71
N ARG A 325 -76.26 7.62 -6.85
CA ARG A 325 -75.53 7.68 -8.14
C ARG A 325 -74.40 8.69 -8.11
N GLU A 326 -74.60 9.86 -7.49
CA GLU A 326 -73.54 10.87 -7.32
C GLU A 326 -72.39 10.33 -6.45
N LEU A 327 -72.69 9.61 -5.36
CA LEU A 327 -71.68 8.93 -4.53
C LEU A 327 -70.95 7.82 -5.28
N GLU A 328 -71.61 7.07 -6.17
CA GLU A 328 -70.98 6.05 -7.00
C GLU A 328 -70.05 6.65 -8.06
N LEU A 329 -70.46 7.74 -8.71
CA LEU A 329 -69.62 8.49 -9.65
C LEU A 329 -68.41 9.12 -8.94
N LEU A 330 -68.60 9.72 -7.76
CA LEU A 330 -67.51 10.28 -6.95
C LEU A 330 -66.54 9.21 -6.45
N ARG A 331 -67.03 8.00 -6.12
CA ARG A 331 -66.17 6.84 -5.79
C ARG A 331 -65.37 6.37 -6.99
N ALA A 332 -65.98 6.26 -8.16
CA ALA A 332 -65.27 5.87 -9.39
C ALA A 332 -64.16 6.87 -9.75
N GLU A 333 -64.43 8.17 -9.63
CA GLU A 333 -63.44 9.23 -9.87
C GLU A 333 -62.33 9.24 -8.79
N LEU A 334 -62.66 8.97 -7.53
CA LEU A 334 -61.68 8.81 -6.45
C LEU A 334 -60.70 7.65 -6.74
N GLU A 335 -61.20 6.49 -7.17
CA GLU A 335 -60.35 5.36 -7.55
C GLU A 335 -59.54 5.62 -8.83
N ARG A 336 -60.08 6.39 -9.79
CA ARG A 336 -59.32 6.85 -10.97
C ARG A 336 -58.12 7.71 -10.54
N VAL A 337 -58.33 8.69 -9.67
CA VAL A 337 -57.28 9.59 -9.15
C VAL A 337 -56.27 8.83 -8.29
N LYS A 338 -56.71 7.89 -7.44
CA LYS A 338 -55.81 6.98 -6.71
C LYS A 338 -54.93 6.16 -7.66
N GLY A 339 -55.50 5.61 -8.72
CA GLY A 339 -54.77 4.83 -9.74
C GLY A 339 -53.70 5.67 -10.45
N GLU A 340 -53.98 6.94 -10.73
CA GLU A 340 -53.00 7.86 -11.33
C GLU A 340 -51.89 8.27 -10.35
N ALA A 341 -52.24 8.53 -9.08
CA ALA A 341 -51.25 8.76 -8.02
C ALA A 341 -50.34 7.54 -7.81
N GLN A 342 -50.90 6.33 -7.81
CA GLN A 342 -50.14 5.08 -7.64
C GLN A 342 -49.17 4.83 -8.80
N ARG A 343 -49.55 5.17 -10.04
CA ARG A 343 -48.65 5.15 -11.20
C ARG A 343 -47.49 6.14 -11.04
N TYR A 344 -47.76 7.37 -10.59
CA TYR A 344 -46.73 8.37 -10.30
C TYR A 344 -45.76 7.90 -9.19
N ILE A 345 -46.27 7.34 -8.10
CA ILE A 345 -45.46 6.76 -7.02
C ILE A 345 -44.57 5.63 -7.55
N THR A 346 -45.09 4.79 -8.45
CA THR A 346 -44.34 3.68 -9.06
C THR A 346 -43.22 4.19 -9.98
N GLN A 347 -43.50 5.24 -10.77
CA GLN A 347 -42.50 5.88 -11.63
C GLN A 347 -41.38 6.56 -10.82
N LEU A 348 -41.73 7.28 -9.75
CA LEU A 348 -40.76 7.92 -8.87
C LEU A 348 -39.89 6.89 -8.13
N LYS A 349 -40.47 5.79 -7.65
CA LYS A 349 -39.70 4.67 -7.07
C LYS A 349 -38.73 4.06 -8.07
N SER A 350 -39.13 3.89 -9.34
CA SER A 350 -38.23 3.42 -10.39
C SER A 350 -37.03 4.37 -10.62
N GLN A 351 -37.26 5.68 -10.60
CA GLN A 351 -36.18 6.68 -10.72
C GLN A 351 -35.27 6.71 -9.49
N ILE A 352 -35.81 6.56 -8.27
CA ILE A 352 -35.03 6.44 -7.04
C ILE A 352 -34.12 5.22 -7.12
N ASN A 353 -34.66 4.03 -7.43
CA ASN A 353 -33.88 2.80 -7.58
C ASN A 353 -32.76 2.93 -8.64
N SER A 354 -32.98 3.67 -9.73
CA SER A 354 -31.95 3.93 -10.76
C SER A 354 -30.81 4.81 -10.21
N LEU A 355 -31.14 5.89 -9.52
CA LEU A 355 -30.16 6.80 -8.92
C LEU A 355 -29.40 6.15 -7.75
N GLU A 356 -30.05 5.27 -6.99
CA GLU A 356 -29.42 4.45 -5.96
C GLU A 356 -28.43 3.45 -6.58
N ALA A 357 -28.77 2.81 -7.70
CA ALA A 357 -27.86 1.93 -8.44
C ALA A 357 -26.65 2.68 -9.02
N GLU A 358 -26.86 3.86 -9.62
CA GLU A 358 -25.77 4.73 -10.11
C GLU A 358 -24.86 5.20 -8.96
N LEU A 359 -25.43 5.56 -7.81
CA LEU A 359 -24.68 5.94 -6.62
C LEU A 359 -23.84 4.77 -6.07
N GLU A 360 -24.38 3.56 -6.09
CA GLU A 360 -23.67 2.36 -5.62
C GLU A 360 -22.58 1.92 -6.62
N GLU A 361 -22.78 2.08 -7.93
CA GLU A 361 -21.70 1.90 -8.89
C GLU A 361 -20.57 2.93 -8.67
N GLN A 362 -20.90 4.20 -8.44
CA GLN A 362 -19.91 5.23 -8.11
C GLN A 362 -19.14 4.93 -6.82
N ARG A 363 -19.81 4.40 -5.78
CA ARG A 363 -19.15 3.89 -4.57
C ARG A 363 -18.21 2.72 -4.90
N ALA A 364 -18.64 1.76 -5.72
CA ALA A 364 -17.82 0.62 -6.14
C ALA A 364 -16.65 0.99 -7.07
N GLN A 365 -16.76 2.06 -7.85
CA GLN A 365 -15.63 2.63 -8.62
C GLN A 365 -14.63 3.30 -7.66
N LYS A 366 -15.10 4.16 -6.74
CA LYS A 366 -14.25 4.80 -5.72
C LYS A 366 -13.52 3.78 -4.84
N GLN A 367 -14.18 2.71 -4.42
CA GLN A 367 -13.56 1.68 -3.57
C GLN A 367 -12.47 0.90 -4.31
N ARG A 368 -12.66 0.60 -5.60
CA ARG A 368 -11.62 0.00 -6.44
C ARG A 368 -10.38 0.89 -6.53
N ALA A 369 -10.57 2.19 -6.80
CA ALA A 369 -9.47 3.15 -6.87
C ALA A 369 -8.71 3.33 -5.53
N LEU A 370 -9.40 3.16 -4.38
CA LEU A 370 -8.73 3.16 -3.06
C LEU A 370 -7.88 1.91 -2.84
N VAL A 371 -8.38 0.72 -3.20
CA VAL A 371 -7.62 -0.54 -3.10
C VAL A 371 -6.40 -0.50 -4.03
N GLU A 372 -6.57 -0.03 -5.26
CA GLU A 372 -5.48 0.15 -6.23
C GLU A 372 -4.42 1.14 -5.71
N ASN A 373 -4.83 2.25 -5.08
CA ASN A 373 -3.88 3.20 -4.49
C ASN A 373 -3.09 2.61 -3.33
N GLU A 374 -3.70 1.78 -2.49
CA GLU A 374 -3.03 1.12 -1.36
C GLU A 374 -2.08 0.01 -1.85
N GLN A 375 -2.47 -0.77 -2.86
CA GLN A 375 -1.61 -1.76 -3.49
C GLN A 375 -0.38 -1.11 -4.16
N LEU A 376 -0.56 0.02 -4.85
CA LEU A 376 0.56 0.80 -5.41
C LEU A 376 1.50 1.36 -4.33
N ARG A 377 0.99 1.68 -3.12
CA ARG A 377 1.85 2.03 -1.97
C ARG A 377 2.66 0.84 -1.47
N MET A 378 2.04 -0.33 -1.36
CA MET A 378 2.73 -1.57 -0.96
C MET A 378 3.84 -1.94 -1.96
N GLU A 379 3.58 -1.83 -3.27
CA GLU A 379 4.59 -2.05 -4.31
C GLU A 379 5.72 -1.00 -4.27
N LEU A 380 5.40 0.27 -3.99
CA LEU A 380 6.40 1.32 -3.79
C LEU A 380 7.29 1.04 -2.57
N GLU A 381 6.72 0.56 -1.46
CA GLU A 381 7.50 0.15 -0.29
C GLU A 381 8.36 -1.10 -0.54
N ALA A 382 7.80 -2.13 -1.17
CA ALA A 382 8.55 -3.34 -1.54
C ALA A 382 9.69 -3.03 -2.52
N THR A 383 9.53 -2.02 -3.37
CA THR A 383 10.57 -1.53 -4.27
C THR A 383 11.63 -0.71 -3.52
N ARG A 384 11.23 0.14 -2.56
CA ARG A 384 12.18 0.84 -1.67
C ARG A 384 13.03 -0.12 -0.84
N ARG A 385 12.45 -1.17 -0.26
CA ARG A 385 13.17 -2.20 0.52
C ARG A 385 14.23 -2.89 -0.36
N ARG A 386 13.84 -3.38 -1.54
CA ARG A 386 14.77 -3.98 -2.53
C ARG A 386 15.88 -3.03 -2.95
N ASN A 387 15.60 -1.74 -3.12
CA ASN A 387 16.64 -0.75 -3.42
C ASN A 387 17.64 -0.58 -2.26
N THR A 388 17.17 -0.49 -1.01
CA THR A 388 18.07 -0.41 0.16
C THR A 388 18.88 -1.70 0.39
N GLU A 389 18.30 -2.86 0.08
CA GLU A 389 19.01 -4.15 0.07
C GLU A 389 20.08 -4.18 -1.04
N HIS A 390 19.77 -3.68 -2.23
CA HIS A 390 20.71 -3.56 -3.34
C HIS A 390 21.87 -2.59 -3.04
N GLU A 391 21.60 -1.43 -2.44
CA GLU A 391 22.63 -0.47 -2.02
C GLU A 391 23.58 -1.09 -0.95
N SER A 392 23.02 -1.86 -0.02
CA SER A 392 23.80 -2.62 0.98
C SER A 392 24.69 -3.70 0.33
N LEU A 393 24.13 -4.50 -0.59
CA LEU A 393 24.87 -5.52 -1.34
C LEU A 393 25.95 -4.90 -2.25
N GLN A 394 25.64 -3.78 -2.91
CA GLN A 394 26.61 -3.04 -3.73
C GLN A 394 27.76 -2.47 -2.89
N THR A 395 27.47 -1.99 -1.67
CA THR A 395 28.50 -1.52 -0.73
C THR A 395 29.42 -2.65 -0.30
N THR A 396 28.88 -3.81 0.08
CA THR A 396 29.71 -4.97 0.47
C THR A 396 30.49 -5.56 -0.72
N PHE A 397 29.94 -5.52 -1.93
CA PHE A 397 30.67 -5.87 -3.15
C PHE A 397 31.88 -4.94 -3.39
N ILE A 398 31.71 -3.62 -3.27
CA ILE A 398 32.80 -2.64 -3.42
C ILE A 398 33.90 -2.84 -2.36
N GLU A 399 33.55 -3.23 -1.13
CA GLU A 399 34.56 -3.59 -0.12
C GLU A 399 35.29 -4.89 -0.45
N ALA A 400 34.59 -5.90 -0.95
CA ALA A 400 35.20 -7.16 -1.39
C ALA A 400 36.15 -6.95 -2.59
N GLU A 401 35.74 -6.12 -3.57
CA GLU A 401 36.57 -5.76 -4.72
C GLU A 401 37.85 -5.03 -4.28
N LYS A 402 37.73 -4.02 -3.40
CA LYS A 402 38.91 -3.31 -2.84
C LYS A 402 39.86 -4.26 -2.12
N ARG A 403 39.35 -5.26 -1.39
CA ARG A 403 40.19 -6.30 -0.78
C ARG A 403 40.86 -7.19 -1.83
N ALA A 404 40.15 -7.59 -2.87
CA ALA A 404 40.68 -8.40 -3.98
C ALA A 404 41.81 -7.66 -4.72
N GLN A 405 41.59 -6.41 -5.12
CA GLN A 405 42.60 -5.55 -5.76
C GLN A 405 43.84 -5.36 -4.84
N ALA A 406 43.63 -5.17 -3.53
CA ALA A 406 44.73 -5.06 -2.57
C ALA A 406 45.53 -6.37 -2.42
N THR A 407 44.90 -7.54 -2.51
CA THR A 407 45.61 -8.83 -2.57
C THR A 407 46.34 -9.06 -3.89
N GLU A 408 45.75 -8.65 -5.02
CA GLU A 408 46.39 -8.74 -6.33
C GLU A 408 47.65 -7.86 -6.42
N GLN A 409 47.58 -6.62 -5.94
CA GLN A 409 48.75 -5.73 -5.84
C GLN A 409 49.86 -6.32 -4.95
N ARG A 410 49.52 -7.02 -3.86
CA ARG A 410 50.50 -7.74 -3.03
C ARG A 410 51.12 -8.93 -3.77
N TYR A 411 50.31 -9.69 -4.49
CA TYR A 411 50.78 -10.81 -5.31
C TYR A 411 51.70 -10.37 -6.44
N ASN A 412 51.35 -9.29 -7.16
CA ASN A 412 52.18 -8.73 -8.22
C ASN A 412 53.52 -8.20 -7.67
N LYS A 413 53.53 -7.49 -6.54
CA LYS A 413 54.80 -7.09 -5.87
C LYS A 413 55.64 -8.28 -5.41
N LEU A 414 55.02 -9.36 -4.93
CA LEU A 414 55.74 -10.59 -4.56
C LEU A 414 56.32 -11.30 -5.80
N LYS A 415 55.58 -11.31 -6.91
CA LYS A 415 56.01 -11.84 -8.21
C LYS A 415 57.19 -11.04 -8.78
N GLU A 416 57.13 -9.70 -8.75
CA GLU A 416 58.22 -8.80 -9.12
C GLU A 416 59.49 -9.13 -8.31
N LYS A 417 59.38 -9.20 -6.98
CA LYS A 417 60.50 -9.55 -6.09
C LYS A 417 61.04 -10.96 -6.32
N HIS A 418 60.18 -11.92 -6.69
CA HIS A 418 60.62 -13.25 -7.09
C HIS A 418 61.42 -13.20 -8.41
N THR A 419 60.96 -12.45 -9.42
CA THR A 419 61.71 -12.26 -10.67
C THR A 419 63.03 -11.50 -10.49
N GLU A 420 63.08 -10.48 -9.62
CA GLU A 420 64.33 -9.81 -9.23
C GLU A 420 65.32 -10.80 -8.60
N LEU A 421 64.85 -11.63 -7.66
CA LEU A 421 65.68 -12.62 -6.97
C LEU A 421 66.22 -13.69 -7.93
N VAL A 422 65.38 -14.18 -8.85
CA VAL A 422 65.78 -15.13 -9.90
C VAL A 422 66.79 -14.51 -10.87
N ALA A 423 66.61 -13.24 -11.27
CA ALA A 423 67.56 -12.53 -12.12
C ALA A 423 68.91 -12.30 -11.40
N SER A 424 68.88 -11.88 -10.13
CA SER A 424 70.07 -11.71 -9.29
C SER A 424 70.82 -13.03 -9.09
N HIS A 425 70.11 -14.13 -8.84
CA HIS A 425 70.70 -15.47 -8.74
C HIS A 425 71.35 -15.91 -10.07
N ALA A 426 70.71 -15.66 -11.21
CA ALA A 426 71.29 -15.95 -12.52
C ALA A 426 72.53 -15.09 -12.82
N GLU A 427 72.56 -13.83 -12.37
CA GLU A 427 73.74 -12.96 -12.51
C GLU A 427 74.89 -13.40 -11.59
N LEU A 428 74.59 -13.81 -10.35
CA LEU A 428 75.57 -14.40 -9.43
C LEU A 428 76.17 -15.70 -9.97
N LEU A 429 75.36 -16.55 -10.61
CA LEU A 429 75.85 -17.76 -11.29
C LEU A 429 76.80 -17.43 -12.46
N ARG A 430 76.52 -16.39 -13.25
CA ARG A 430 77.45 -15.91 -14.29
C ARG A 430 78.76 -15.41 -13.68
N LYS A 431 78.68 -14.50 -12.70
CA LYS A 431 79.88 -13.96 -12.02
C LYS A 431 80.72 -15.08 -11.37
N SER A 432 80.07 -16.09 -10.78
CA SER A 432 80.74 -17.29 -10.29
C SER A 432 81.50 -18.02 -11.41
N ALA A 433 80.84 -18.34 -12.53
CA ALA A 433 81.47 -18.99 -13.68
C ALA A 433 82.63 -18.15 -14.28
N ASP A 434 82.46 -16.83 -14.38
CA ASP A 434 83.50 -15.92 -14.86
C ASP A 434 84.70 -15.88 -13.88
N THR A 435 84.47 -15.84 -12.56
CA THR A 435 85.56 -15.92 -11.58
C THR A 435 86.28 -17.27 -11.59
N VAL A 436 85.58 -18.39 -11.77
CA VAL A 436 86.20 -19.72 -11.93
C VAL A 436 87.05 -19.77 -13.20
N LYS A 437 86.57 -19.20 -14.31
CA LYS A 437 87.31 -19.11 -15.57
C LYS A 437 88.56 -18.23 -15.43
N MET A 438 88.45 -17.07 -14.77
CA MET A 438 89.59 -16.21 -14.47
C MET A 438 90.61 -16.90 -13.56
N LEU A 439 90.16 -17.62 -12.52
CA LEU A 439 91.04 -18.38 -11.63
C LEU A 439 91.81 -19.46 -12.40
N SER A 440 91.14 -20.20 -13.29
CA SER A 440 91.77 -21.22 -14.13
C SER A 440 92.82 -20.62 -15.09
N VAL A 441 92.53 -19.48 -15.73
CA VAL A 441 93.51 -18.75 -16.55
C VAL A 441 94.69 -18.28 -15.69
N THR A 442 94.44 -17.74 -14.50
CA THR A 442 95.51 -17.32 -13.57
C THR A 442 96.39 -18.50 -13.15
N GLN A 443 95.82 -19.67 -12.87
CA GLN A 443 96.58 -20.89 -12.57
C GLN A 443 97.43 -21.34 -13.77
N GLN A 444 96.89 -21.34 -15.00
CA GLN A 444 97.67 -21.65 -16.19
C GLN A 444 98.85 -20.68 -16.38
N THR A 445 98.64 -19.37 -16.19
CA THR A 445 99.74 -18.39 -16.24
C THR A 445 100.76 -18.57 -15.11
N GLN A 446 100.33 -19.00 -13.92
CA GLN A 446 101.22 -19.30 -12.79
C GLN A 446 102.09 -20.53 -13.09
N GLU A 447 101.50 -21.60 -13.65
CA GLU A 447 102.23 -22.80 -14.08
C GLU A 447 103.21 -22.50 -15.24
N GLU A 448 102.89 -21.55 -16.12
CA GLU A 448 103.80 -21.09 -17.18
C GLU A 448 104.92 -20.21 -16.65
N VAL A 449 104.64 -19.34 -15.66
CA VAL A 449 105.66 -18.57 -14.93
C VAL A 449 106.57 -19.51 -14.14
N GLU A 450 106.05 -20.59 -13.54
CA GLU A 450 106.87 -21.58 -12.85
C GLU A 450 107.69 -22.45 -13.81
N ARG A 451 107.14 -22.87 -14.96
CA ARG A 451 107.90 -23.55 -16.02
C ARG A 451 109.01 -22.68 -16.62
N THR A 452 108.71 -21.42 -16.93
CA THR A 452 109.72 -20.48 -17.45
C THR A 452 110.76 -20.10 -16.39
N LYS A 453 110.37 -19.97 -15.12
CA LYS A 453 111.31 -19.84 -14.00
C LYS A 453 112.23 -21.06 -13.88
N GLN A 454 111.71 -22.29 -14.00
CA GLN A 454 112.51 -23.51 -13.98
C GLN A 454 113.51 -23.55 -15.15
N GLN A 455 113.06 -23.20 -16.37
CA GLN A 455 113.95 -23.05 -17.53
C GLN A 455 115.02 -21.97 -17.32
N LEU A 456 114.66 -20.81 -16.75
CA LEU A 456 115.60 -19.74 -16.45
C LEU A 456 116.59 -20.12 -15.36
N THR A 457 116.21 -20.92 -14.34
CA THR A 457 117.18 -21.47 -13.38
C THR A 457 118.11 -22.50 -14.04
N PHE A 458 117.61 -23.34 -14.94
CA PHE A 458 118.44 -24.30 -15.66
C PHE A 458 119.42 -23.62 -16.64
N GLU A 459 118.98 -22.59 -17.37
CA GLU A 459 119.83 -21.74 -18.20
C GLU A 459 120.83 -20.94 -17.34
N MET A 460 120.42 -20.42 -16.18
CA MET A 460 121.33 -19.75 -15.24
C MET A 460 122.39 -20.71 -14.70
N ASP A 461 122.01 -21.94 -14.33
CA ASP A 461 122.96 -22.95 -13.86
C ASP A 461 123.87 -23.44 -15.00
N ARG A 462 123.39 -23.54 -16.25
CA ARG A 462 124.26 -23.83 -17.41
C ARG A 462 125.21 -22.66 -17.69
N VAL A 463 124.72 -21.42 -17.73
CA VAL A 463 125.57 -20.22 -17.92
C VAL A 463 126.57 -20.08 -16.77
N LYS A 464 126.19 -20.47 -15.54
CA LYS A 464 127.11 -20.53 -14.41
C LYS A 464 128.15 -21.63 -14.57
N GLN A 465 127.77 -22.84 -14.98
CA GLN A 465 128.75 -23.90 -15.30
C GLN A 465 129.67 -23.49 -16.46
N GLU A 466 129.15 -22.84 -17.50
CA GLU A 466 129.95 -22.27 -18.59
C GLU A 466 130.86 -21.15 -18.10
N ALA A 467 130.45 -20.34 -17.12
CA ALA A 467 131.26 -19.27 -16.52
C ALA A 467 132.32 -19.82 -15.56
N ASP A 468 132.00 -20.82 -14.73
CA ASP A 468 132.92 -21.53 -13.85
C ASP A 468 133.95 -22.32 -14.70
N MET A 469 133.51 -22.96 -15.80
CA MET A 469 134.39 -23.56 -16.80
C MET A 469 135.25 -22.50 -17.50
N LYS A 470 134.70 -21.37 -17.95
CA LYS A 470 135.49 -20.28 -18.57
C LYS A 470 136.44 -19.58 -17.58
N MET A 471 136.13 -19.57 -16.29
CA MET A 471 137.02 -19.10 -15.23
C MET A 471 138.16 -20.08 -14.99
N GLU A 472 137.89 -21.39 -14.97
CA GLU A 472 138.93 -22.41 -14.84
C GLU A 472 139.76 -22.54 -16.14
N GLU A 473 139.15 -22.39 -17.32
CA GLU A 473 139.84 -22.21 -18.60
C GLU A 473 140.70 -20.95 -18.57
N GLN A 474 140.19 -19.77 -18.18
CA GLN A 474 141.01 -18.54 -18.07
C GLN A 474 142.12 -18.66 -17.02
N ARG A 475 141.90 -19.40 -15.94
CA ARG A 475 142.92 -19.72 -14.94
C ARG A 475 144.01 -20.63 -15.53
N PHE A 476 143.60 -21.64 -16.31
CA PHE A 476 144.52 -22.47 -17.07
C PHE A 476 145.24 -21.67 -18.16
N GLU A 477 144.55 -20.71 -18.80
CA GLU A 477 145.04 -19.84 -19.87
C GLU A 477 146.06 -18.83 -19.36
N VAL A 478 145.88 -18.28 -18.15
CA VAL A 478 146.87 -17.42 -17.49
C VAL A 478 148.11 -18.21 -17.11
N GLU A 479 147.98 -19.46 -16.64
CA GLU A 479 149.14 -20.33 -16.38
C GLU A 479 149.78 -20.86 -17.68
N ARG A 480 149.01 -21.01 -18.77
CA ARG A 480 149.43 -21.45 -20.10
C ARG A 480 150.17 -20.35 -20.87
N VAL A 481 149.62 -19.13 -20.95
CA VAL A 481 150.27 -17.96 -21.56
C VAL A 481 151.58 -17.61 -20.85
N LYS A 482 151.68 -17.89 -19.55
CA LYS A 482 152.91 -17.78 -18.75
C LYS A 482 153.95 -18.87 -19.03
N ARG A 483 153.59 -19.95 -19.74
CA ARG A 483 154.49 -21.07 -20.10
C ARG A 483 154.67 -21.28 -21.61
N GLU A 484 153.84 -20.69 -22.45
CA GLU A 484 153.91 -20.79 -23.92
C GLU A 484 154.73 -19.68 -24.59
N LEU A 485 155.13 -18.63 -23.86
CA LEU A 485 156.00 -17.58 -24.40
C LEU A 485 157.45 -18.06 -24.65
N GLU A 486 157.89 -19.13 -23.97
CA GLU A 486 159.26 -19.64 -24.05
C GLU A 486 159.44 -20.89 -24.94
N GLU A 487 158.37 -21.66 -25.19
CA GLU A 487 158.49 -23.00 -25.78
C GLU A 487 157.68 -23.16 -27.09
N LYS A 488 158.24 -22.59 -28.18
CA LYS A 488 157.90 -22.73 -29.64
C LYS A 488 157.15 -21.53 -30.25
N MET A 489 157.62 -20.88 -31.32
CA MET A 489 158.91 -20.99 -32.04
C MET A 489 159.27 -22.37 -32.65
N ALA A 490 158.28 -23.14 -33.12
CA ALA A 490 158.46 -24.00 -34.30
C ALA A 490 157.12 -24.50 -34.89
N GLU A 491 156.95 -24.26 -36.19
CA GLU A 491 156.40 -25.21 -37.18
C GLU A 491 154.88 -25.45 -37.27
N VAL A 492 154.44 -25.87 -38.47
CA VAL A 492 153.05 -25.89 -38.95
C VAL A 492 152.86 -27.07 -39.90
N THR A 493 151.77 -27.87 -39.79
CA THR A 493 150.96 -28.41 -40.94
C THR A 493 149.95 -29.55 -40.59
N ARG A 494 148.70 -29.44 -41.13
CA ARG A 494 147.87 -30.54 -41.77
C ARG A 494 147.28 -31.68 -40.85
N ILE A 495 146.18 -32.43 -41.14
CA ILE A 495 145.16 -32.49 -42.24
C ILE A 495 143.86 -33.31 -41.87
N LYS A 496 142.68 -32.95 -42.46
CA LYS A 496 141.40 -33.75 -42.68
C LYS A 496 140.64 -34.33 -41.43
N THR A 497 139.38 -34.84 -41.49
CA THR A 497 138.39 -35.13 -42.58
C THR A 497 136.90 -35.03 -42.12
N SER A 498 136.03 -34.37 -42.92
CA SER A 498 134.54 -34.51 -43.08
C SER A 498 133.65 -34.69 -41.79
N GLU A 499 132.34 -35.04 -41.74
CA GLU A 499 131.18 -35.28 -42.65
C GLU A 499 129.85 -35.09 -41.82
N HIS A 500 128.56 -35.25 -42.21
CA HIS A 500 127.77 -35.72 -43.39
C HIS A 500 126.37 -35.01 -43.38
N MET A 501 125.46 -35.31 -44.33
CA MET A 501 124.11 -34.68 -44.50
C MET A 501 122.94 -35.69 -44.40
N ASN A 502 121.91 -35.48 -43.56
CA ASN A 502 120.58 -36.14 -43.77
C ASN A 502 119.33 -35.64 -42.97
N SER A 503 119.33 -34.47 -42.31
CA SER A 503 118.21 -34.07 -41.41
C SER A 503 117.10 -33.20 -42.02
N SER A 504 117.28 -32.63 -43.21
CA SER A 504 116.39 -31.55 -43.70
C SER A 504 115.04 -32.02 -44.29
N MET A 505 114.97 -33.21 -44.88
CA MET A 505 113.77 -33.66 -45.61
C MET A 505 112.63 -34.13 -44.69
N THR A 506 112.96 -34.69 -43.52
CA THR A 506 111.95 -35.19 -42.57
C THR A 506 111.27 -34.06 -41.80
N ALA A 507 111.99 -32.97 -41.50
CA ALA A 507 111.43 -31.80 -40.83
C ALA A 507 110.31 -31.13 -41.66
N LEU A 508 110.58 -30.84 -42.94
CA LEU A 508 109.62 -30.20 -43.85
C LEU A 508 108.38 -31.08 -44.13
N GLN A 509 108.56 -32.40 -44.18
CA GLN A 509 107.44 -33.34 -44.33
C GLN A 509 106.53 -33.33 -43.08
N ALA A 510 107.11 -33.35 -41.88
CA ALA A 510 106.35 -33.28 -40.63
C ALA A 510 105.65 -31.92 -40.43
N GLU A 511 106.27 -30.82 -40.85
CA GLU A 511 105.67 -29.49 -40.84
C GLU A 511 104.47 -29.39 -41.79
N LYS A 512 104.61 -29.90 -43.02
CA LYS A 512 103.52 -30.00 -44.01
C LYS A 512 102.31 -30.78 -43.46
N GLU A 513 102.56 -31.91 -42.80
CA GLU A 513 101.50 -32.74 -42.21
C GLU A 513 100.87 -32.10 -40.95
N ARG A 514 101.61 -31.25 -40.23
CA ARG A 514 101.08 -30.43 -39.12
C ARG A 514 100.20 -29.29 -39.64
N LEU A 515 100.61 -28.61 -40.71
CA LEU A 515 99.84 -27.54 -41.34
C LEU A 515 98.56 -28.08 -41.99
N MET A 516 98.61 -29.23 -42.68
CA MET A 516 97.43 -29.91 -43.22
C MET A 516 96.38 -30.22 -42.16
N ARG A 517 96.81 -30.72 -40.97
CA ARG A 517 95.90 -30.95 -39.84
C ARG A 517 95.33 -29.66 -39.28
N SER A 518 96.16 -28.64 -39.06
CA SER A 518 95.70 -27.32 -38.59
C SER A 518 94.70 -26.66 -39.55
N VAL A 519 94.88 -26.80 -40.87
CA VAL A 519 93.92 -26.32 -41.88
C VAL A 519 92.61 -27.10 -41.77
N SER A 520 92.67 -28.44 -41.72
CA SER A 520 91.48 -29.28 -41.58
C SER A 520 90.69 -29.00 -40.28
N GLU A 521 91.39 -28.78 -39.17
CA GLU A 521 90.81 -28.36 -37.88
C GLU A 521 90.12 -26.99 -38.00
N LYS A 522 90.75 -26.01 -38.68
CA LYS A 522 90.13 -24.68 -38.90
C LYS A 522 89.02 -24.67 -39.94
N GLU A 523 89.02 -25.57 -40.92
CA GLU A 523 87.87 -25.78 -41.81
C GLU A 523 86.69 -26.43 -41.07
N ALA A 524 86.96 -27.37 -40.15
CA ALA A 524 85.94 -27.94 -39.28
C ALA A 524 85.35 -26.92 -38.29
N GLU A 525 86.19 -26.07 -37.66
CA GLU A 525 85.75 -24.93 -36.85
C GLU A 525 84.91 -23.94 -37.66
N LEU A 526 85.35 -23.55 -38.87
CA LEU A 526 84.58 -22.66 -39.75
C LEU A 526 83.24 -23.27 -40.19
N SER A 527 83.20 -24.58 -40.40
CA SER A 527 81.97 -25.31 -40.74
C SER A 527 80.98 -25.29 -39.57
N SER A 528 81.44 -25.61 -38.35
CA SER A 528 80.57 -25.60 -37.17
C SER A 528 80.12 -24.18 -36.80
N LEU A 529 80.98 -23.16 -36.90
CA LEU A 529 80.58 -21.75 -36.71
C LEU A 529 79.52 -21.32 -37.73
N ARG A 530 79.66 -21.69 -39.01
CA ARG A 530 78.65 -21.40 -40.05
C ARG A 530 77.32 -22.09 -39.73
N GLN A 531 77.35 -23.36 -39.32
CA GLN A 531 76.15 -24.09 -38.94
C GLN A 531 75.47 -23.45 -37.71
N THR A 532 76.23 -23.06 -36.68
CA THR A 532 75.71 -22.36 -35.50
C THR A 532 75.12 -20.99 -35.87
N ALA A 533 75.80 -20.20 -36.71
CA ALA A 533 75.30 -18.91 -37.18
C ALA A 533 74.01 -19.06 -38.00
N GLN A 534 73.91 -20.08 -38.85
CA GLN A 534 72.72 -20.35 -39.67
C GLN A 534 71.52 -20.82 -38.81
N LEU A 535 71.77 -21.60 -37.75
CA LEU A 535 70.76 -21.96 -36.74
C LEU A 535 70.32 -20.74 -35.90
N GLN A 536 71.25 -19.85 -35.53
CA GLN A 536 70.92 -18.61 -34.84
C GLN A 536 70.11 -17.66 -35.74
N GLN A 537 70.44 -17.59 -37.04
CA GLN A 537 69.70 -16.78 -38.01
C GLN A 537 68.28 -17.31 -38.25
N SER A 538 68.07 -18.63 -38.34
CA SER A 538 66.73 -19.21 -38.47
C SER A 538 65.90 -19.04 -37.20
N SER A 539 66.51 -19.16 -36.01
CA SER A 539 65.85 -18.90 -34.72
C SER A 539 65.42 -17.42 -34.59
N LEU A 540 66.29 -16.48 -34.95
CA LEU A 540 65.95 -15.04 -34.96
C LEU A 540 64.84 -14.71 -35.97
N GLN A 541 64.88 -15.33 -37.16
CA GLN A 541 63.80 -15.18 -38.15
C GLN A 541 62.47 -15.75 -37.63
N GLN A 542 62.49 -16.91 -36.95
CA GLN A 542 61.30 -17.52 -36.36
C GLN A 542 60.66 -16.65 -35.27
N GLU A 543 61.46 -16.06 -34.38
CA GLU A 543 60.97 -15.12 -33.37
C GLU A 543 60.51 -13.78 -33.98
N ARG A 544 61.16 -13.29 -35.03
CA ARG A 544 60.70 -12.09 -35.77
C ARG A 544 59.34 -12.32 -36.43
N ASP A 545 59.14 -13.48 -37.06
CA ASP A 545 57.88 -13.80 -37.72
C ASP A 545 56.78 -14.19 -36.71
N LYS A 546 57.15 -14.69 -35.51
CA LYS A 546 56.22 -14.88 -34.37
C LYS A 546 55.77 -13.54 -33.78
N THR A 547 56.69 -12.66 -33.41
CA THR A 547 56.38 -11.31 -32.90
C THR A 547 55.60 -10.48 -33.93
N SER A 548 55.86 -10.66 -35.23
CA SER A 548 55.06 -10.06 -36.30
C SER A 548 53.61 -10.56 -36.34
N ARG A 549 53.35 -11.85 -36.05
CA ARG A 549 51.97 -12.39 -35.94
C ARG A 549 51.27 -11.86 -34.69
N GLU A 550 51.96 -11.91 -33.55
CA GLU A 550 51.45 -11.40 -32.26
C GLU A 550 51.08 -9.91 -32.34
N LEU A 551 51.91 -9.09 -32.99
CA LEU A 551 51.62 -7.68 -33.26
C LEU A 551 50.39 -7.49 -34.17
N GLY A 552 50.25 -8.33 -35.21
CA GLY A 552 49.08 -8.32 -36.09
C GLY A 552 47.78 -8.68 -35.37
N GLU A 553 47.81 -9.71 -34.51
CA GLU A 553 46.69 -10.08 -33.66
C GLU A 553 46.31 -8.95 -32.69
N LEU A 554 47.29 -8.32 -32.04
CA LEU A 554 47.06 -7.22 -31.11
C LEU A 554 46.49 -5.99 -31.82
N GLN A 555 46.94 -5.67 -33.03
CA GLN A 555 46.34 -4.62 -33.85
C GLN A 555 44.89 -4.96 -34.28
N GLY A 556 44.60 -6.23 -34.57
CA GLY A 556 43.23 -6.69 -34.84
C GLY A 556 42.32 -6.51 -33.64
N LYS A 557 42.73 -7.05 -32.48
CA LYS A 557 42.02 -6.95 -31.18
C LYS A 557 41.81 -5.49 -30.76
N LEU A 558 42.79 -4.61 -31.01
CA LEU A 558 42.67 -3.17 -30.73
C LEU A 558 41.60 -2.51 -31.60
N LYS A 559 41.61 -2.73 -32.93
CA LYS A 559 40.60 -2.18 -33.85
C LYS A 559 39.19 -2.68 -33.52
N GLU A 560 39.04 -3.96 -33.19
CA GLU A 560 37.78 -4.54 -32.74
C GLU A 560 37.27 -3.85 -31.46
N LYS A 561 38.17 -3.62 -30.48
CA LYS A 561 37.82 -2.92 -29.24
C LYS A 561 37.44 -1.45 -29.45
N THR A 562 38.15 -0.72 -30.32
CA THR A 562 37.77 0.67 -30.67
C THR A 562 36.37 0.72 -31.30
N SER A 563 36.08 -0.17 -32.26
CA SER A 563 34.76 -0.24 -32.89
C SER A 563 33.64 -0.64 -31.91
N GLN A 564 33.92 -1.55 -30.97
CA GLN A 564 33.00 -1.87 -29.86
C GLN A 564 32.77 -0.67 -28.94
N GLU A 565 33.79 0.13 -28.63
CA GLU A 565 33.67 1.32 -27.79
C GLU A 565 32.85 2.43 -28.48
N GLU A 566 33.06 2.65 -29.79
CA GLU A 566 32.27 3.58 -30.61
C GLU A 566 30.79 3.15 -30.67
N MET A 567 30.51 1.87 -30.91
CA MET A 567 29.16 1.32 -30.91
C MET A 567 28.46 1.48 -29.55
N MET A 568 29.18 1.25 -28.44
CA MET A 568 28.63 1.42 -27.09
C MET A 568 28.36 2.89 -26.75
N LYS A 569 29.21 3.83 -27.20
CA LYS A 569 28.96 5.28 -27.08
C LYS A 569 27.73 5.73 -27.86
N GLN A 570 27.58 5.27 -29.10
CA GLN A 570 26.40 5.57 -29.92
C GLN A 570 25.12 5.03 -29.27
N LYS A 571 25.15 3.77 -28.81
CA LYS A 571 24.02 3.14 -28.12
C LYS A 571 23.63 3.89 -26.83
N LEU A 572 24.60 4.34 -26.03
CA LEU A 572 24.33 5.16 -24.83
C LEU A 572 23.59 6.47 -25.17
N LEU A 573 23.99 7.16 -26.24
CA LEU A 573 23.32 8.40 -26.69
C LEU A 573 21.89 8.16 -27.20
N GLU A 574 21.63 6.97 -27.75
CA GLU A 574 20.29 6.56 -28.18
C GLU A 574 19.39 6.18 -27.00
N GLU A 575 19.90 5.42 -26.02
CA GLU A 575 19.19 5.05 -24.80
C GLU A 575 18.88 6.29 -23.92
N GLN A 576 19.83 7.22 -23.76
CA GLN A 576 19.61 8.49 -23.04
C GLN A 576 18.53 9.36 -23.71
N PHE A 577 18.48 9.39 -25.04
CA PHE A 577 17.43 10.11 -25.76
C PHE A 577 16.07 9.38 -25.68
N ALA A 578 16.05 8.05 -25.69
CA ALA A 578 14.81 7.28 -25.50
C ALA A 578 14.20 7.50 -24.11
N LEU A 579 15.03 7.57 -23.05
CA LEU A 579 14.59 7.93 -21.69
C LEU A 579 13.99 9.35 -21.63
N LEU A 580 14.56 10.29 -22.37
CA LEU A 580 14.01 11.64 -22.53
C LEU A 580 12.65 11.61 -23.25
N GLN A 581 12.50 10.87 -24.35
CA GLN A 581 11.24 10.74 -25.06
C GLN A 581 10.14 10.06 -24.22
N GLY A 582 10.49 9.06 -23.41
CA GLY A 582 9.57 8.43 -22.44
C GLY A 582 9.10 9.44 -21.38
N THR A 583 10.04 10.15 -20.75
CA THR A 583 9.75 11.17 -19.72
C THR A 583 8.92 12.33 -20.27
N ILE A 584 9.16 12.73 -21.54
CA ILE A 584 8.35 13.73 -22.24
C ILE A 584 6.93 13.22 -22.51
N THR A 585 6.77 11.95 -22.88
CA THR A 585 5.43 11.35 -23.11
C THR A 585 4.61 11.32 -21.82
N GLU A 586 5.23 10.95 -20.71
CA GLU A 586 4.57 10.98 -19.39
C GLU A 586 4.20 12.42 -18.98
N ALA A 587 5.10 13.39 -19.22
CA ALA A 587 4.81 14.80 -19.01
C ALA A 587 3.67 15.34 -19.90
N GLU A 588 3.54 14.84 -21.14
CA GLU A 588 2.42 15.16 -22.03
C GLU A 588 1.09 14.60 -21.49
N THR A 589 1.07 13.37 -20.96
CA THR A 589 -0.12 12.77 -20.32
C THR A 589 -0.57 13.58 -19.10
N ILE A 590 0.34 13.86 -18.17
CA ILE A 590 0.05 14.61 -16.93
C ILE A 590 -0.57 15.99 -17.23
N ILE A 591 -0.11 16.66 -18.29
CA ILE A 591 -0.65 17.96 -18.72
C ILE A 591 -1.99 17.81 -19.46
N GLN A 592 -2.19 16.75 -20.25
CA GLN A 592 -3.48 16.46 -20.89
C GLN A 592 -4.58 16.19 -19.85
N ASP A 593 -4.31 15.38 -18.84
CA ASP A 593 -5.23 15.11 -17.72
C ASP A 593 -5.59 16.37 -16.94
N ALA A 594 -4.65 17.31 -16.79
CA ALA A 594 -4.89 18.60 -16.15
C ALA A 594 -5.79 19.52 -16.98
N ILE A 595 -5.67 19.47 -18.32
CA ILE A 595 -6.55 20.20 -19.24
C ILE A 595 -7.95 19.56 -19.27
N ALA A 596 -8.05 18.23 -19.29
CA ALA A 596 -9.34 17.53 -19.33
C ALA A 596 -10.22 17.86 -18.10
N LYS A 597 -9.60 18.05 -16.93
CA LYS A 597 -10.28 18.48 -15.69
C LYS A 597 -10.86 19.90 -15.75
N LEU A 598 -10.47 20.74 -16.72
CA LEU A 598 -11.12 22.05 -16.94
C LEU A 598 -12.55 21.91 -17.45
N ASP A 599 -12.87 20.79 -18.11
CA ASP A 599 -14.15 20.52 -18.77
C ASP A 599 -14.98 19.42 -18.05
N ASP A 600 -14.51 18.94 -16.89
CA ASP A 600 -15.15 17.87 -16.10
C ASP A 600 -16.25 18.43 -15.15
N PRO A 601 -17.53 18.00 -15.30
CA PRO A 601 -18.63 18.42 -14.43
C PRO A 601 -18.47 18.08 -12.94
N LEU A 602 -17.61 17.12 -12.58
CA LEU A 602 -17.27 16.82 -11.19
C LEU A 602 -16.23 17.82 -10.67
N HIS A 603 -15.22 18.14 -11.45
CA HIS A 603 -14.17 19.09 -11.09
C HIS A 603 -14.67 20.54 -11.01
N ILE A 604 -15.71 20.92 -11.77
CA ILE A 604 -16.36 22.24 -11.67
C ILE A 604 -16.94 22.52 -10.26
N ARG A 605 -17.11 21.48 -9.43
CA ARG A 605 -17.54 21.61 -8.01
C ARG A 605 -16.37 21.77 -7.02
N CYS A 606 -15.12 21.64 -7.48
CA CYS A 606 -13.94 21.82 -6.64
C CYS A 606 -13.61 23.31 -6.47
N THR A 607 -13.25 23.72 -5.26
CA THR A 607 -12.89 25.11 -4.94
C THR A 607 -11.47 25.19 -4.40
N SER A 608 -10.75 26.25 -4.76
CA SER A 608 -9.38 26.54 -4.32
C SER A 608 -9.27 27.98 -3.82
N SER A 609 -8.41 28.21 -2.83
CA SER A 609 -8.12 29.56 -2.34
C SER A 609 -7.08 30.26 -3.22
N PRO A 610 -7.18 31.59 -3.42
CA PRO A 610 -6.18 32.36 -4.15
C PRO A 610 -4.76 32.23 -3.57
N ASP A 611 -4.63 32.13 -2.24
CA ASP A 611 -3.34 31.89 -1.56
C ASP A 611 -2.68 30.57 -1.97
N TYR A 612 -3.47 29.51 -2.18
CA TYR A 612 -2.97 28.20 -2.58
C TYR A 612 -2.58 28.18 -4.06
N LEU A 613 -3.36 28.83 -4.92
CA LEU A 613 -3.02 29.04 -6.33
C LEU A 613 -1.69 29.80 -6.50
N ILE A 614 -1.50 30.89 -5.75
CA ILE A 614 -0.24 31.66 -5.73
C ILE A 614 0.95 30.74 -5.44
N SER A 615 0.86 29.95 -4.36
CA SER A 615 1.90 29.01 -3.93
C SER A 615 2.25 27.97 -5.00
N ARG A 616 1.25 27.45 -5.74
CA ARG A 616 1.46 26.51 -6.86
C ARG A 616 2.08 27.19 -8.08
N ALA A 617 1.61 28.37 -8.46
CA ALA A 617 2.14 29.13 -9.59
C ALA A 617 3.60 29.56 -9.37
N GLU A 618 3.96 30.01 -8.15
CA GLU A 618 5.36 30.32 -7.77
C GLU A 618 6.26 29.08 -7.86
N ALA A 619 5.79 27.93 -7.37
CA ALA A 619 6.53 26.67 -7.48
C ALA A 619 6.73 26.23 -8.94
N ALA A 620 5.72 26.41 -9.81
CA ALA A 620 5.80 26.11 -11.23
C ALA A 620 6.75 27.06 -11.99
N LEU A 621 6.81 28.35 -11.65
CA LEU A 621 7.83 29.27 -12.20
C LEU A 621 9.25 28.80 -11.84
N GLY A 622 9.45 28.37 -10.60
CA GLY A 622 10.72 27.83 -10.11
C GLY A 622 11.12 26.47 -10.73
N SER A 623 10.17 25.68 -11.24
CA SER A 623 10.49 24.45 -12.00
C SER A 623 10.89 24.75 -13.45
N ILE A 624 10.31 25.77 -14.09
CA ILE A 624 10.71 26.21 -15.43
C ILE A 624 12.20 26.63 -15.47
N ASP A 625 12.73 27.29 -14.43
CA ASP A 625 14.18 27.59 -14.36
C ASP A 625 15.05 26.34 -14.24
N LYS A 626 14.54 25.26 -13.62
CA LYS A 626 15.26 23.98 -13.57
C LYS A 626 15.25 23.29 -14.93
N VAL A 627 14.10 23.27 -15.63
CA VAL A 627 14.01 22.74 -17.00
C VAL A 627 14.92 23.51 -17.95
N LYS A 628 14.92 24.85 -17.90
CA LYS A 628 15.76 25.68 -18.79
C LYS A 628 17.27 25.45 -18.57
N ARG A 629 17.71 25.25 -17.32
CA ARG A 629 19.09 24.83 -17.02
C ARG A 629 19.37 23.40 -17.47
N GLY A 630 18.56 22.43 -17.07
CA GLY A 630 18.72 21.01 -17.43
C GLY A 630 18.72 20.78 -18.94
N HIS A 631 17.93 21.54 -19.71
CA HIS A 631 17.94 21.50 -21.16
C HIS A 631 19.25 22.03 -21.75
N ALA A 632 19.74 23.18 -21.28
CA ALA A 632 21.03 23.74 -21.70
C ALA A 632 22.22 22.83 -21.35
N ASP A 633 22.16 22.13 -20.21
CA ASP A 633 23.20 21.19 -19.79
C ASP A 633 23.13 19.85 -20.55
N TYR A 634 21.93 19.34 -20.88
CA TYR A 634 21.78 18.18 -21.78
C TYR A 634 22.27 18.49 -23.20
N LEU A 635 22.04 19.70 -23.72
CA LEU A 635 22.58 20.13 -25.01
C LEU A 635 24.12 20.26 -25.01
N ARG A 636 24.75 20.41 -23.84
CA ARG A 636 26.22 20.38 -23.68
C ARG A 636 26.76 18.95 -23.55
N ASN A 637 26.02 18.05 -22.89
CA ASN A 637 26.36 16.65 -22.75
C ASN A 637 25.15 15.74 -22.91
N MET A 638 24.92 15.26 -24.13
CA MET A 638 23.79 14.37 -24.44
C MET A 638 23.92 12.95 -23.84
N SER A 639 25.01 12.64 -23.13
CA SER A 639 25.18 11.35 -22.42
C SER A 639 24.61 11.32 -20.99
N ASP A 640 24.18 12.46 -20.44
CA ASP A 640 23.46 12.52 -19.15
C ASP A 640 22.16 13.34 -19.30
N ALA A 641 21.03 12.64 -19.51
CA ALA A 641 19.72 13.26 -19.48
C ALA A 641 19.19 13.51 -18.05
N GLY A 642 19.78 12.90 -17.01
CA GLY A 642 19.14 12.67 -15.71
C GLY A 642 18.70 13.93 -14.98
N THR A 643 19.41 15.05 -15.15
CA THR A 643 19.03 16.35 -14.56
C THR A 643 17.93 17.05 -15.35
N LEU A 644 17.85 16.84 -16.67
CA LEU A 644 16.70 17.26 -17.47
C LEU A 644 15.46 16.43 -17.12
N LEU A 645 15.57 15.10 -17.01
CA LEU A 645 14.43 14.22 -16.67
C LEU A 645 13.78 14.62 -15.34
N ARG A 646 14.58 14.73 -14.27
CA ARG A 646 14.11 15.17 -12.94
C ARG A 646 13.45 16.55 -12.96
N SER A 647 13.95 17.46 -13.80
CA SER A 647 13.38 18.80 -13.95
C SER A 647 12.06 18.77 -14.71
N LEU A 648 11.95 17.94 -15.75
CA LEU A 648 10.75 17.74 -16.56
C LEU A 648 9.59 17.16 -15.75
N THR A 649 9.81 16.10 -14.97
CA THR A 649 8.78 15.50 -14.10
C THR A 649 8.32 16.49 -13.03
N GLN A 650 9.22 17.29 -12.45
CA GLN A 650 8.81 18.34 -11.51
C GLN A 650 8.03 19.48 -12.21
N PHE A 651 8.35 19.78 -13.47
CA PHE A 651 7.63 20.78 -14.26
C PHE A 651 6.21 20.34 -14.65
N SER A 652 6.03 19.09 -15.11
CA SER A 652 4.70 18.60 -15.52
C SER A 652 3.72 18.60 -14.34
N HIS A 653 4.09 18.03 -13.19
CA HIS A 653 3.23 18.00 -12.00
C HIS A 653 2.90 19.40 -11.46
N LEU A 654 3.88 20.31 -11.32
CA LEU A 654 3.60 21.65 -10.77
C LEU A 654 2.81 22.55 -11.74
N THR A 655 2.97 22.33 -13.04
CA THR A 655 2.16 23.04 -14.06
C THR A 655 0.74 22.48 -14.11
N ALA A 656 0.58 21.15 -14.02
CA ALA A 656 -0.72 20.49 -13.87
C ALA A 656 -1.46 20.96 -12.61
N ASP A 657 -0.80 20.99 -11.45
CA ASP A 657 -1.31 21.57 -10.20
C ASP A 657 -1.81 23.00 -10.41
N THR A 658 -1.04 23.83 -11.12
CA THR A 658 -1.37 25.24 -11.35
C THR A 658 -2.59 25.40 -12.26
N ILE A 659 -2.73 24.56 -13.29
CA ILE A 659 -3.89 24.53 -14.19
C ILE A 659 -5.16 24.11 -13.43
N VAL A 660 -5.08 23.00 -12.68
CA VAL A 660 -6.20 22.42 -11.91
C VAL A 660 -6.67 23.37 -10.81
N ASN A 661 -5.76 23.88 -9.98
CA ASN A 661 -6.11 24.81 -8.91
C ASN A 661 -6.48 26.21 -9.44
N GLY A 662 -6.00 26.57 -10.64
CA GLY A 662 -6.45 27.78 -11.33
C GLY A 662 -7.94 27.73 -11.67
N SER A 663 -8.40 26.63 -12.28
CA SER A 663 -9.84 26.39 -12.51
C SER A 663 -10.64 26.35 -11.21
N ALA A 664 -10.18 25.61 -10.20
CA ALA A 664 -10.86 25.53 -8.91
C ALA A 664 -10.91 26.89 -8.17
N THR A 665 -10.00 27.83 -8.47
CA THR A 665 -10.05 29.20 -7.95
C THR A 665 -10.98 30.07 -8.80
N ALA A 666 -11.07 29.83 -10.12
CA ALA A 666 -11.98 30.52 -11.02
C ALA A 666 -13.46 30.33 -10.63
N HIS A 667 -13.84 29.14 -10.15
CA HIS A 667 -15.20 28.85 -9.67
C HIS A 667 -15.62 29.66 -8.43
N MET A 668 -14.67 30.33 -7.75
CA MET A 668 -14.90 31.24 -6.62
C MET A 668 -14.54 32.71 -6.93
N ALA A 669 -14.21 33.02 -8.18
CA ALA A 669 -13.78 34.36 -8.62
C ALA A 669 -14.93 35.14 -9.28
N PRO A 670 -14.89 36.50 -9.29
CA PRO A 670 -15.79 37.29 -10.13
C PRO A 670 -15.59 36.93 -11.62
N THR A 671 -16.66 36.95 -12.43
CA THR A 671 -16.68 36.47 -13.82
C THR A 671 -15.49 36.94 -14.66
N ASP A 672 -15.22 38.25 -14.67
CA ASP A 672 -14.08 38.87 -15.36
C ASP A 672 -12.69 38.28 -14.99
N HIS A 673 -12.55 37.70 -13.80
CA HIS A 673 -11.32 37.05 -13.35
C HIS A 673 -11.41 35.54 -13.60
N ALA A 674 -12.57 34.92 -13.41
CA ALA A 674 -12.82 33.51 -13.67
C ALA A 674 -12.54 33.13 -15.13
N ASP A 675 -13.05 33.92 -16.08
CA ASP A 675 -12.85 33.71 -17.52
C ASP A 675 -11.38 33.83 -17.90
N LYS A 676 -10.72 34.93 -17.48
CA LYS A 676 -9.28 35.15 -17.71
C LYS A 676 -8.44 34.04 -17.10
N LEU A 677 -8.78 33.58 -15.89
CA LEU A 677 -8.04 32.53 -15.20
C LEU A 677 -8.18 31.19 -15.92
N THR A 678 -9.39 30.85 -16.37
CA THR A 678 -9.70 29.65 -17.16
C THR A 678 -9.01 29.66 -18.53
N GLU A 679 -9.03 30.80 -19.23
CA GLU A 679 -8.32 31.00 -20.50
C GLU A 679 -6.80 30.80 -20.32
N ASN A 680 -6.21 31.45 -19.32
CA ASN A 680 -4.78 31.30 -19.05
C ASN A 680 -4.41 29.88 -18.61
N CYS A 681 -5.26 29.17 -17.86
CA CYS A 681 -5.04 27.76 -17.51
C CYS A 681 -5.03 26.86 -18.76
N ARG A 682 -6.03 27.01 -19.65
CA ARG A 682 -6.11 26.24 -20.90
C ARG A 682 -4.92 26.55 -21.82
N SER A 683 -4.57 27.83 -21.96
CA SER A 683 -3.41 28.29 -22.74
C SER A 683 -2.09 27.77 -22.16
N CYS A 684 -1.92 27.76 -20.84
CA CYS A 684 -0.76 27.20 -20.16
C CYS A 684 -0.57 25.71 -20.50
N GLY A 685 -1.67 24.94 -20.49
CA GLY A 685 -1.66 23.54 -20.91
C GLY A 685 -1.25 23.37 -22.38
N THR A 686 -1.90 24.08 -23.31
CA THR A 686 -1.59 24.00 -24.75
C THR A 686 -0.13 24.37 -25.05
N GLN A 687 0.40 25.45 -24.47
CA GLN A 687 1.78 25.86 -24.68
C GLN A 687 2.79 24.88 -24.05
N SER A 688 2.43 24.24 -22.93
CA SER A 688 3.25 23.19 -22.32
C SER A 688 3.36 21.95 -23.20
N LEU A 689 2.25 21.53 -23.83
CA LEU A 689 2.25 20.41 -24.79
C LEU A 689 3.05 20.71 -26.06
N LEU A 690 3.00 21.96 -26.57
CA LEU A 690 3.82 22.37 -27.72
C LEU A 690 5.33 22.29 -27.39
N PHE A 691 5.75 22.84 -26.25
CA PHE A 691 7.13 22.79 -25.77
C PHE A 691 7.65 21.35 -25.55
N LEU A 692 6.83 20.50 -24.93
CA LEU A 692 7.16 19.08 -24.72
C LEU A 692 7.35 18.35 -26.06
N ARG A 693 6.42 18.56 -27.01
CA ARG A 693 6.50 18.02 -28.38
C ARG A 693 7.75 18.50 -29.13
N GLU A 694 8.19 19.75 -28.94
CA GLU A 694 9.44 20.24 -29.54
C GLU A 694 10.68 19.54 -28.98
N MET A 695 10.74 19.27 -27.68
CA MET A 695 11.83 18.46 -27.10
C MET A 695 11.77 16.98 -27.48
N LYS A 696 10.61 16.47 -27.90
CA LYS A 696 10.39 15.06 -28.27
C LYS A 696 11.13 14.62 -29.54
N SER A 697 11.67 15.55 -30.33
CA SER A 697 12.38 15.27 -31.59
C SER A 697 13.76 15.93 -31.64
N LYS A 698 14.79 15.17 -32.06
CA LYS A 698 16.18 15.66 -32.21
C LYS A 698 16.30 16.88 -33.13
N ALA A 699 15.39 17.05 -34.08
CA ALA A 699 15.41 18.18 -35.04
C ALA A 699 14.84 19.50 -34.46
N THR A 700 14.06 19.43 -33.38
CA THR A 700 13.42 20.60 -32.74
C THR A 700 13.92 20.86 -31.32
N LEU A 701 14.54 19.87 -30.66
CA LEU A 701 15.09 19.96 -29.30
C LEU A 701 15.79 21.29 -29.02
N GLN A 702 16.80 21.66 -29.83
CA GLN A 702 17.60 22.87 -29.65
C GLN A 702 16.79 24.19 -29.70
N LYS A 703 15.55 24.18 -30.22
CA LYS A 703 14.67 25.36 -30.35
C LYS A 703 13.65 25.49 -29.23
N ALA A 704 13.44 24.44 -28.43
CA ALA A 704 12.39 24.41 -27.42
C ALA A 704 12.70 25.35 -26.23
N ASP A 705 11.90 26.41 -26.04
CA ASP A 705 12.04 27.38 -24.94
C ASP A 705 10.72 27.53 -24.15
N PRO A 706 10.69 27.24 -22.83
CA PRO A 706 9.47 27.37 -22.02
C PRO A 706 9.10 28.83 -21.66
N ALA A 707 9.64 29.83 -22.36
CA ALA A 707 9.41 31.26 -22.09
C ALA A 707 7.92 31.66 -22.20
N THR A 708 7.19 31.15 -23.19
CA THR A 708 5.74 31.42 -23.35
C THR A 708 4.95 30.91 -22.15
N ILE A 709 5.29 29.72 -21.64
CA ILE A 709 4.63 29.09 -20.48
C ILE A 709 4.87 29.93 -19.22
N ARG A 710 6.11 30.40 -19.02
CA ARG A 710 6.46 31.32 -17.93
C ARG A 710 5.59 32.57 -17.91
N ILE A 711 5.37 33.20 -19.06
CA ILE A 711 4.54 34.42 -19.18
C ILE A 711 3.08 34.11 -18.80
N ILE A 712 2.55 32.93 -19.15
CA ILE A 712 1.18 32.55 -18.81
C ILE A 712 1.04 32.23 -17.32
N ILE A 713 1.99 31.48 -16.72
CA ILE A 713 1.97 31.23 -15.27
C ILE A 713 2.15 32.53 -14.47
N GLN A 714 2.92 33.50 -14.97
CA GLN A 714 2.98 34.85 -14.36
C GLN A 714 1.63 35.58 -14.38
N LYS A 715 0.81 35.41 -15.43
CA LYS A 715 -0.58 35.94 -15.46
C LYS A 715 -1.50 35.23 -14.46
N ILE A 716 -1.41 33.90 -14.37
CA ILE A 716 -2.17 33.09 -13.39
C ILE A 716 -1.81 33.51 -11.95
N LEU A 717 -0.52 33.69 -11.67
CA LEU A 717 -0.01 34.20 -10.40
C LEU A 717 -0.55 35.60 -10.08
N HIS A 718 -0.55 36.51 -11.06
CA HIS A 718 -1.05 37.87 -10.86
C HIS A 718 -2.55 37.90 -10.58
N LEU A 719 -3.36 37.17 -11.35
CA LEU A 719 -4.80 37.02 -11.09
C LEU A 719 -5.06 36.42 -9.69
N GLY A 720 -4.26 35.43 -9.27
CA GLY A 720 -4.31 34.89 -7.91
C GLY A 720 -4.00 35.94 -6.82
N GLN A 721 -3.05 36.86 -7.08
CA GLN A 721 -2.74 37.98 -6.18
C GLN A 721 -3.87 39.02 -6.14
N GLU A 722 -4.49 39.35 -7.27
CA GLU A 722 -5.64 40.27 -7.35
C GLU A 722 -6.87 39.71 -6.61
N LEU A 723 -7.09 38.39 -6.68
CA LEU A 723 -8.18 37.67 -6.04
C LEU A 723 -8.01 37.44 -4.53
N ARG A 724 -6.85 37.76 -3.93
CA ARG A 724 -6.71 37.67 -2.46
C ARG A 724 -7.70 38.62 -1.78
N PRO A 725 -8.48 38.18 -0.77
CA PRO A 725 -9.37 39.06 -0.03
C PRO A 725 -8.61 40.26 0.55
N LYS A 726 -8.90 41.45 0.03
CA LYS A 726 -8.42 42.73 0.57
C LYS A 726 -9.27 43.00 1.81
N GLY A 727 -8.80 42.52 2.96
CA GLY A 727 -9.54 42.56 4.21
C GLY A 727 -10.02 43.98 4.55
N LEU A 728 -11.29 44.09 4.92
CA LEU A 728 -11.83 45.32 5.50
C LEU A 728 -11.12 45.62 6.82
N ASP A 729 -10.91 46.92 7.08
CA ASP A 729 -9.86 47.42 7.97
C ASP A 729 -10.21 47.27 9.46
N VAL A 730 -10.12 46.04 9.98
CA VAL A 730 -9.79 45.83 11.40
C VAL A 730 -8.34 46.26 11.56
N ARG A 731 -8.15 47.52 11.97
CA ARG A 731 -6.85 48.19 12.04
C ARG A 731 -5.81 47.27 12.66
N GLN A 732 -4.75 46.97 11.90
CA GLN A 732 -3.78 45.95 12.29
C GLN A 732 -3.12 46.22 13.66
N GLU A 733 -3.07 47.48 14.09
CA GLU A 733 -2.56 47.91 15.40
C GLU A 733 -3.41 47.43 16.60
N GLU A 734 -4.72 47.22 16.41
CA GLU A 734 -5.66 46.86 17.48
C GLU A 734 -5.77 45.33 17.70
N LEU A 735 -5.43 44.52 16.69
CA LEU A 735 -5.50 43.05 16.75
C LEU A 735 -4.64 42.45 17.87
N GLY A 736 -3.50 43.08 18.21
CA GLY A 736 -2.59 42.57 19.24
C GLY A 736 -3.18 42.62 20.65
N ASP A 737 -3.85 43.73 21.01
CA ASP A 737 -4.55 43.84 22.30
C ASP A 737 -5.78 42.94 22.36
N LEU A 738 -6.39 42.67 21.21
CA LEU A 738 -7.59 41.85 21.12
C LEU A 738 -7.32 40.36 21.43
N VAL A 739 -6.13 39.83 21.18
CA VAL A 739 -5.76 38.45 21.58
C VAL A 739 -5.74 38.31 23.10
N ASP A 740 -4.95 39.13 23.79
CA ASP A 740 -4.82 39.04 25.25
C ASP A 740 -6.16 39.34 25.95
N LYS A 741 -6.92 40.30 25.41
CA LYS A 741 -8.29 40.61 25.88
C LYS A 741 -9.25 39.43 25.71
N GLU A 742 -9.24 38.76 24.57
CA GLU A 742 -10.14 37.63 24.32
C GLU A 742 -9.74 36.40 25.13
N MET A 743 -8.45 36.05 25.19
CA MET A 743 -7.97 34.94 26.03
C MET A 743 -8.29 35.17 27.52
N ALA A 744 -8.23 36.42 27.99
CA ALA A 744 -8.68 36.80 29.34
C ALA A 744 -10.21 36.69 29.49
N ALA A 745 -11.00 37.10 28.50
CA ALA A 745 -12.46 36.98 28.52
C ALA A 745 -12.91 35.50 28.53
N THR A 746 -12.31 34.64 27.71
CA THR A 746 -12.50 33.18 27.73
C THR A 746 -12.17 32.60 29.10
N SER A 747 -11.04 33.00 29.71
CA SER A 747 -10.67 32.53 31.06
C SER A 747 -11.66 32.97 32.14
N ALA A 748 -12.15 34.23 32.07
CA ALA A 748 -13.15 34.74 33.00
C ALA A 748 -14.52 34.06 32.84
N ALA A 749 -14.93 33.74 31.61
CA ALA A 749 -16.15 32.99 31.33
C ALA A 749 -16.09 31.57 31.94
N ILE A 750 -14.93 30.90 31.87
CA ILE A 750 -14.73 29.57 32.49
C ILE A 750 -14.72 29.65 34.02
N GLU A 751 -14.16 30.71 34.61
CA GLU A 751 -14.17 30.89 36.08
C GLU A 751 -15.57 31.21 36.62
N GLU A 752 -16.36 32.03 35.91
CA GLU A 752 -17.79 32.24 36.20
C GLU A 752 -18.61 30.96 35.99
N ALA A 753 -18.29 30.16 34.97
CA ALA A 753 -18.92 28.87 34.72
C ALA A 753 -18.72 27.90 35.90
N VAL A 754 -17.49 27.75 36.40
CA VAL A 754 -17.21 26.97 37.62
C VAL A 754 -17.99 27.51 38.82
N ARG A 755 -17.98 28.83 39.03
CA ARG A 755 -18.66 29.49 40.15
C ARG A 755 -20.17 29.18 40.16
N ARG A 756 -20.83 29.20 38.99
CA ARG A 756 -22.25 28.84 38.85
C ARG A 756 -22.51 27.36 39.10
N ILE A 757 -21.66 26.45 38.61
CA ILE A 757 -21.81 25.01 38.89
C ILE A 757 -21.74 24.75 40.40
N ASP A 758 -20.86 25.43 41.14
CA ASP A 758 -20.81 25.33 42.60
C ASP A 758 -22.08 25.93 43.27
N GLU A 759 -22.64 27.03 42.76
CA GLU A 759 -23.92 27.58 43.23
C GLU A 759 -25.08 26.59 42.99
N MET A 760 -25.18 26.03 41.79
CA MET A 760 -26.16 25.02 41.40
C MET A 760 -26.04 23.74 42.24
N MET A 761 -24.83 23.27 42.54
CA MET A 761 -24.60 22.11 43.40
C MET A 761 -25.09 22.36 44.84
N ASN A 762 -24.84 23.56 45.37
CA ASN A 762 -25.34 23.95 46.69
C ASN A 762 -26.85 24.22 46.71
N GLN A 763 -27.49 24.49 45.57
CA GLN A 763 -28.94 24.64 45.46
C GLN A 763 -29.64 23.27 45.29
N ALA A 764 -29.10 22.38 44.45
CA ALA A 764 -29.57 21.00 44.30
C ALA A 764 -29.63 20.26 45.65
N ARG A 765 -28.63 20.45 46.52
CA ARG A 765 -28.58 19.93 47.90
C ARG A 765 -29.71 20.40 48.83
N LYS A 766 -30.42 21.48 48.50
CA LYS A 766 -31.58 21.99 49.25
C LYS A 766 -32.89 21.50 48.63
N ASP A 767 -32.95 21.53 47.30
CA ASP A 767 -34.19 21.38 46.54
C ASP A 767 -34.45 19.92 46.09
N THR A 768 -33.45 19.04 46.17
CA THR A 768 -33.56 17.62 45.79
C THR A 768 -32.98 16.69 46.86
N THR A 769 -33.53 15.47 46.94
CA THR A 769 -33.14 14.46 47.94
C THR A 769 -33.13 13.05 47.36
N GLY A 770 -32.34 12.15 47.95
CA GLY A 770 -32.23 10.76 47.51
C GLY A 770 -31.53 10.62 46.15
N VAL A 771 -31.91 9.60 45.35
CA VAL A 771 -31.30 9.30 44.04
C VAL A 771 -31.27 10.52 43.11
N LYS A 772 -32.27 11.41 43.20
CA LYS A 772 -32.34 12.65 42.40
C LYS A 772 -31.21 13.63 42.74
N LEU A 773 -30.82 13.72 44.01
CA LEU A 773 -29.66 14.49 44.44
C LEU A 773 -28.35 13.84 43.99
N GLU A 774 -28.23 12.52 44.15
CA GLU A 774 -27.05 11.74 43.75
C GLU A 774 -26.74 11.88 42.24
N VAL A 775 -27.78 11.82 41.39
CA VAL A 775 -27.67 12.07 39.95
C VAL A 775 -27.24 13.52 39.67
N ASN A 776 -27.91 14.51 40.27
CA ASN A 776 -27.59 15.92 40.05
C ASN A 776 -26.18 16.27 40.51
N GLU A 777 -25.73 15.80 41.69
CA GLU A 777 -24.35 15.98 42.15
C GLU A 777 -23.34 15.35 41.20
N ARG A 778 -23.57 14.10 40.76
CA ARG A 778 -22.64 13.40 39.84
C ARG A 778 -22.48 14.12 38.51
N ILE A 779 -23.58 14.60 37.92
CA ILE A 779 -23.55 15.40 36.68
C ILE A 779 -22.78 16.71 36.92
N LEU A 780 -23.09 17.44 38.00
CA LEU A 780 -22.43 18.72 38.28
C LEU A 780 -20.93 18.56 38.57
N PHE A 781 -20.51 17.54 39.34
CA PHE A 781 -19.07 17.24 39.53
C PHE A 781 -18.35 16.99 38.20
N SER A 782 -18.94 16.22 37.29
CA SER A 782 -18.34 15.96 35.97
C SER A 782 -18.21 17.25 35.13
N CYS A 783 -19.21 18.13 35.19
CA CYS A 783 -19.16 19.44 34.55
C CYS A 783 -18.09 20.36 35.18
N THR A 784 -17.93 20.34 36.51
CA THR A 784 -16.89 21.09 37.21
C THR A 784 -15.49 20.65 36.76
N ASP A 785 -15.24 19.36 36.66
CA ASP A 785 -13.93 18.82 36.29
C ASP A 785 -13.59 19.04 34.81
N LEU A 786 -14.60 19.03 33.92
CA LEU A 786 -14.45 19.51 32.56
C LEU A 786 -14.03 20.99 32.51
N MET A 787 -14.72 21.88 33.24
CA MET A 787 -14.35 23.30 33.26
C MET A 787 -12.95 23.54 33.84
N LYS A 788 -12.52 22.77 34.85
CA LYS A 788 -11.13 22.79 35.34
C LYS A 788 -10.14 22.39 34.24
N ALA A 789 -10.42 21.32 33.48
CA ALA A 789 -9.56 20.89 32.37
C ALA A 789 -9.48 21.95 31.26
N ILE A 790 -10.60 22.58 30.90
CA ILE A 790 -10.67 23.64 29.88
C ILE A 790 -9.90 24.89 30.35
N ARG A 791 -10.02 25.28 31.63
CA ARG A 791 -9.22 26.35 32.22
C ARG A 791 -7.72 26.09 32.07
N MET A 792 -7.27 24.87 32.35
CA MET A 792 -5.87 24.47 32.17
C MET A 792 -5.44 24.49 30.69
N LEU A 793 -6.33 24.15 29.76
CA LEU A 793 -6.09 24.24 28.31
C LEU A 793 -5.92 25.69 27.84
N VAL A 794 -6.79 26.59 28.28
CA VAL A 794 -6.72 28.03 27.95
C VAL A 794 -5.44 28.64 28.50
N ILE A 795 -5.07 28.34 29.75
CA ILE A 795 -3.77 28.76 30.34
C ILE A 795 -2.59 28.21 29.51
N ALA A 796 -2.61 26.93 29.13
CA ALA A 796 -1.55 26.32 28.33
C ALA A 796 -1.46 26.91 26.90
N SER A 797 -2.59 27.33 26.31
CA SER A 797 -2.61 28.06 25.04
C SER A 797 -1.99 29.45 25.20
N THR A 798 -2.43 30.23 26.18
CA THR A 798 -1.88 31.57 26.48
C THR A 798 -0.37 31.53 26.72
N ASP A 799 0.14 30.53 27.46
CA ASP A 799 1.57 30.40 27.71
C ASP A 799 2.36 29.96 26.47
N LEU A 800 1.78 29.14 25.59
CA LEU A 800 2.37 28.80 24.29
C LEU A 800 2.38 30.01 23.35
N GLN A 801 1.31 30.81 23.30
CA GLN A 801 1.25 32.04 22.52
C GLN A 801 2.38 33.01 22.92
N LYS A 802 2.62 33.20 24.22
CA LYS A 802 3.77 33.99 24.71
C LYS A 802 5.10 33.47 24.17
N GLU A 803 5.34 32.15 24.18
CA GLU A 803 6.58 31.55 23.64
C GLU A 803 6.74 31.78 22.13
N ILE A 804 5.65 31.68 21.37
CA ILE A 804 5.62 31.94 19.93
C ILE A 804 5.98 33.41 19.63
N VAL A 805 5.45 34.35 20.42
CA VAL A 805 5.78 35.78 20.29
C VAL A 805 7.22 36.07 20.73
N GLU A 806 7.64 35.53 21.87
CA GLU A 806 9.00 35.69 22.43
C GLU A 806 10.08 35.19 21.45
N GLY A 807 9.90 34.00 20.87
CA GLY A 807 10.80 33.43 19.87
C GLY A 807 10.64 34.03 18.46
N GLY A 808 9.46 34.55 18.12
CA GLY A 808 9.11 34.96 16.76
C GLY A 808 9.25 36.45 16.44
N ARG A 809 9.27 37.35 17.43
CA ARG A 809 9.21 38.81 17.18
C ARG A 809 10.49 39.43 16.62
N GLY A 810 11.66 38.87 16.95
CA GLY A 810 12.95 39.53 16.76
C GLY A 810 13.01 40.91 17.46
N ALA A 811 13.03 41.99 16.69
CA ALA A 811 12.99 43.37 17.18
C ALA A 811 11.59 44.01 17.20
N ALA A 812 10.56 43.33 16.68
CA ALA A 812 9.18 43.84 16.64
C ALA A 812 8.50 43.82 18.03
N THR A 813 7.50 44.68 18.22
CA THR A 813 6.61 44.61 19.39
C THR A 813 5.63 43.43 19.31
N ILE A 814 4.99 43.10 20.45
CA ILE A 814 3.97 42.04 20.55
C ILE A 814 2.79 42.34 19.59
N ARG A 815 2.32 43.59 19.56
CA ARG A 815 1.23 44.02 18.66
C ARG A 815 1.60 43.85 17.20
N GLU A 816 2.80 44.30 16.80
CA GLU A 816 3.31 44.10 15.45
C GLU A 816 3.41 42.63 15.05
N PHE A 817 3.76 41.73 15.96
CA PHE A 817 3.86 40.31 15.65
C PHE A 817 2.48 39.73 15.30
N TYR A 818 1.45 40.04 16.10
CA TYR A 818 0.07 39.63 15.81
C TYR A 818 -0.50 40.33 14.56
N ALA A 819 -0.17 41.61 14.34
CA ALA A 819 -0.52 42.36 13.13
C ALA A 819 0.05 41.71 11.86
N LYS A 820 1.36 41.40 11.86
CA LYS A 820 2.07 40.74 10.73
C LYS A 820 1.59 39.31 10.47
N ASN A 821 0.78 38.73 11.36
CA ASN A 821 0.20 37.39 11.25
C ASN A 821 -1.34 37.42 11.27
N SER A 822 -2.00 38.53 10.86
CA SER A 822 -3.43 38.80 11.12
C SER A 822 -4.37 37.60 10.98
N ARG A 823 -4.35 36.84 9.86
CA ARG A 823 -5.26 35.70 9.64
C ARG A 823 -5.07 34.53 10.63
N TRP A 824 -3.88 34.38 11.21
CA TRP A 824 -3.64 33.44 12.31
C TRP A 824 -4.17 34.00 13.63
N THR A 825 -3.95 35.30 13.88
CA THR A 825 -4.46 36.06 15.02
C THR A 825 -6.00 36.05 15.07
N GLU A 826 -6.66 36.27 13.94
CA GLU A 826 -8.12 36.22 13.75
C GLU A 826 -8.67 34.81 14.07
N GLY A 827 -8.06 33.76 13.52
CA GLY A 827 -8.47 32.37 13.78
C GLY A 827 -8.25 31.94 15.24
N LEU A 828 -7.24 32.50 15.91
CA LEU A 828 -6.94 32.29 17.33
C LEU A 828 -7.99 32.97 18.23
N ILE A 829 -8.34 34.23 17.94
CA ILE A 829 -9.41 34.99 18.61
C ILE A 829 -10.77 34.30 18.42
N SER A 830 -11.09 33.86 17.19
CA SER A 830 -12.34 33.15 16.90
C SER A 830 -12.45 31.83 17.69
N ALA A 831 -11.36 31.05 17.77
CA ALA A 831 -11.35 29.83 18.56
C ALA A 831 -11.46 30.08 20.07
N ALA A 832 -10.86 31.15 20.59
CA ALA A 832 -11.00 31.56 22.00
C ALA A 832 -12.45 31.95 22.34
N LYS A 833 -13.13 32.69 21.45
CA LYS A 833 -14.56 33.03 21.57
C LYS A 833 -15.44 31.79 21.63
N ALA A 834 -15.22 30.83 20.72
CA ALA A 834 -16.01 29.59 20.68
C ALA A 834 -15.90 28.80 22.00
N VAL A 835 -14.70 28.71 22.60
CA VAL A 835 -14.50 28.09 23.91
C VAL A 835 -15.22 28.85 25.03
N GLY A 836 -15.19 30.18 25.03
CA GLY A 836 -15.85 31.01 26.05
C GLY A 836 -17.38 30.96 25.97
N TRP A 837 -17.93 30.95 24.76
CA TRP A 837 -19.38 30.75 24.53
C TRP A 837 -19.81 29.34 24.94
N GLY A 838 -19.10 28.31 24.48
CA GLY A 838 -19.38 26.92 24.87
C GLY A 838 -19.34 26.69 26.38
N ALA A 839 -18.42 27.34 27.10
CA ALA A 839 -18.37 27.30 28.57
C ALA A 839 -19.62 27.88 29.23
N THR A 840 -20.28 28.86 28.59
CA THR A 840 -21.52 29.47 29.09
C THR A 840 -22.73 28.59 28.81
N GLU A 841 -22.91 28.15 27.55
CA GLU A 841 -24.03 27.27 27.15
C GLU A 841 -24.02 25.95 27.93
N MET A 842 -22.84 25.38 28.19
CA MET A 842 -22.67 24.14 28.95
C MET A 842 -23.21 24.25 30.39
N VAL A 843 -23.02 25.41 31.04
CA VAL A 843 -23.56 25.67 32.38
C VAL A 843 -25.06 25.92 32.33
N GLU A 844 -25.55 26.69 31.35
CA GLU A 844 -27.00 26.86 31.21
C GLU A 844 -27.72 25.54 30.91
N SER A 845 -27.09 24.64 30.13
CA SER A 845 -27.63 23.32 29.86
C SER A 845 -27.65 22.44 31.12
N ALA A 846 -26.57 22.46 31.91
CA ALA A 846 -26.51 21.76 33.20
C ALA A 846 -27.55 22.28 34.21
N ASP A 847 -27.80 23.60 34.24
CA ASP A 847 -28.84 24.22 35.07
C ASP A 847 -30.24 23.78 34.64
N LYS A 848 -30.54 23.83 33.33
CA LYS A 848 -31.81 23.33 32.76
C LYS A 848 -32.04 21.85 33.08
N VAL A 849 -30.99 21.01 33.08
CA VAL A 849 -31.08 19.59 33.49
C VAL A 849 -31.35 19.43 34.99
N VAL A 850 -30.64 20.14 35.86
CA VAL A 850 -30.81 20.07 37.33
C VAL A 850 -32.15 20.64 37.80
N LEU A 851 -32.69 21.62 37.08
CA LEU A 851 -34.05 22.16 37.28
C LEU A 851 -35.14 21.29 36.62
N HIS A 852 -34.76 20.27 35.85
CA HIS A 852 -35.65 19.40 35.06
C HIS A 852 -36.54 20.17 34.07
N THR A 853 -36.01 21.25 33.50
CA THR A 853 -36.62 22.08 32.46
C THR A 853 -35.99 21.91 31.07
N GLY A 854 -34.81 21.30 30.98
CA GLY A 854 -34.12 20.92 29.74
C GLY A 854 -33.90 19.42 29.60
N LYS A 855 -33.28 19.02 28.48
CA LYS A 855 -33.07 17.61 28.11
C LYS A 855 -31.65 17.14 28.43
N TYR A 856 -31.49 15.87 28.80
CA TYR A 856 -30.17 15.25 29.00
C TYR A 856 -29.32 15.26 27.72
N GLU A 857 -29.98 15.15 26.56
CA GLU A 857 -29.35 15.22 25.24
C GLU A 857 -28.77 16.60 24.92
N GLU A 858 -29.36 17.69 25.43
CA GLU A 858 -28.83 19.06 25.25
C GLU A 858 -27.47 19.20 25.94
N LEU A 859 -27.33 18.67 27.15
CA LEU A 859 -26.07 18.69 27.90
C LEU A 859 -24.99 17.80 27.27
N ILE A 860 -25.39 16.67 26.68
CA ILE A 860 -24.49 15.81 25.88
C ILE A 860 -23.96 16.55 24.65
N VAL A 861 -24.81 17.28 23.93
CA VAL A 861 -24.40 18.09 22.77
C VAL A 861 -23.45 19.21 23.20
N CYS A 862 -23.77 19.98 24.25
CA CYS A 862 -22.89 21.02 24.76
C CYS A 862 -21.50 20.48 25.15
N SER A 863 -21.42 19.28 25.74
CA SER A 863 -20.16 18.60 26.06
C SER A 863 -19.30 18.30 24.82
N HIS A 864 -19.92 17.89 23.71
CA HIS A 864 -19.21 17.65 22.45
C HIS A 864 -18.82 18.95 21.73
N GLU A 865 -19.68 19.97 21.74
CA GLU A 865 -19.40 21.26 21.09
C GLU A 865 -18.24 21.99 21.79
N ILE A 866 -18.24 22.06 23.13
CA ILE A 866 -17.14 22.71 23.87
C ILE A 866 -15.81 21.98 23.69
N ALA A 867 -15.81 20.64 23.64
CA ALA A 867 -14.63 19.84 23.34
C ALA A 867 -14.09 20.15 21.92
N ALA A 868 -14.98 20.22 20.92
CA ALA A 868 -14.62 20.60 19.55
C ALA A 868 -14.04 22.02 19.46
N SER A 869 -14.63 23.00 20.16
CA SER A 869 -14.08 24.37 20.23
C SER A 869 -12.68 24.41 20.85
N THR A 870 -12.41 23.62 21.90
CA THR A 870 -11.05 23.55 22.46
C THR A 870 -10.05 22.88 21.52
N ALA A 871 -10.47 21.86 20.75
CA ALA A 871 -9.63 21.25 19.72
C ALA A 871 -9.29 22.25 18.60
N GLN A 872 -10.22 23.13 18.22
CA GLN A 872 -9.98 24.24 17.30
C GLN A 872 -8.97 25.25 17.88
N LEU A 873 -9.08 25.61 19.16
CA LEU A 873 -8.11 26.50 19.84
C LEU A 873 -6.70 25.88 19.90
N VAL A 874 -6.60 24.58 20.15
CA VAL A 874 -5.32 23.82 20.11
C VAL A 874 -4.74 23.80 18.70
N ALA A 875 -5.58 23.59 17.67
CA ALA A 875 -5.16 23.62 16.27
C ALA A 875 -4.63 25.01 15.87
N ALA A 876 -5.35 26.09 16.19
CA ALA A 876 -4.93 27.46 15.94
C ALA A 876 -3.61 27.79 16.65
N SER A 877 -3.50 27.45 17.94
CA SER A 877 -2.28 27.64 18.75
C SER A 877 -1.06 26.92 18.16
N LYS A 878 -1.25 25.75 17.53
CA LYS A 878 -0.19 24.91 16.99
C LYS A 878 0.45 25.46 15.69
N VAL A 879 -0.26 26.27 14.90
CA VAL A 879 0.18 26.70 13.54
C VAL A 879 1.55 27.40 13.54
N LYS A 880 1.89 28.12 14.62
CA LYS A 880 3.14 28.89 14.75
C LYS A 880 4.09 28.35 15.83
N ALA A 881 3.77 27.20 16.44
CA ALA A 881 4.56 26.58 17.49
C ALA A 881 5.76 25.78 16.95
N ASP A 882 6.88 25.76 17.67
CA ASP A 882 7.95 24.80 17.44
C ASP A 882 7.45 23.37 17.73
N ARG A 883 7.79 22.42 16.86
CA ARG A 883 7.52 20.98 17.02
C ARG A 883 8.14 20.41 18.30
N HIS A 884 9.20 21.04 18.82
CA HIS A 884 9.91 20.63 20.04
C HIS A 884 9.53 21.47 21.29
N SER A 885 8.52 22.34 21.19
CA SER A 885 8.04 23.16 22.32
C SER A 885 7.48 22.30 23.46
N LYS A 886 8.02 22.51 24.68
CA LYS A 886 7.48 21.91 25.91
C LYS A 886 6.10 22.45 26.27
N LYS A 887 5.79 23.70 25.90
CA LYS A 887 4.47 24.30 26.10
C LYS A 887 3.44 23.70 25.14
N LEU A 888 3.83 23.40 23.89
CA LEU A 888 2.99 22.65 22.95
C LEU A 888 2.67 21.24 23.47
N THR A 889 3.61 20.54 24.11
CA THR A 889 3.33 19.25 24.76
C THR A 889 2.31 19.39 25.89
N LYS A 890 2.44 20.42 26.75
CA LYS A 890 1.45 20.70 27.82
C LYS A 890 0.05 20.98 27.26
N LEU A 891 -0.05 21.79 26.21
CA LEU A 891 -1.33 22.10 25.55
C LEU A 891 -1.98 20.84 24.96
N GLN A 892 -1.19 19.95 24.34
CA GLN A 892 -1.68 18.66 23.83
C GLN A 892 -2.13 17.71 24.95
N GLN A 893 -1.47 17.74 26.12
CA GLN A 893 -1.91 16.98 27.30
C GLN A 893 -3.23 17.51 27.85
N ALA A 894 -3.37 18.84 28.01
CA ALA A 894 -4.63 19.46 28.44
C ALA A 894 -5.79 19.17 27.48
N SER A 895 -5.52 19.16 26.16
CA SER A 895 -6.52 18.77 25.13
C SER A 895 -7.03 17.34 25.29
N ARG A 896 -6.17 16.39 25.66
CA ARG A 896 -6.60 15.01 25.97
C ARG A 896 -7.46 14.97 27.22
N GLN A 897 -7.06 15.69 28.27
CA GLN A 897 -7.81 15.76 29.52
C GLN A 897 -9.20 16.40 29.34
N VAL A 898 -9.34 17.41 28.48
CA VAL A 898 -10.65 17.99 28.14
C VAL A 898 -11.55 16.96 27.45
N ASN A 899 -11.04 16.20 26.48
CA ASN A 899 -11.83 15.15 25.81
C ASN A 899 -12.23 14.03 26.79
N GLU A 900 -11.34 13.66 27.71
CA GLU A 900 -11.61 12.67 28.76
C GLU A 900 -12.72 13.15 29.72
N MET A 901 -12.64 14.40 30.20
CA MET A 901 -13.67 14.97 31.07
C MET A 901 -15.01 15.18 30.33
N ALA A 902 -14.99 15.53 29.04
CA ALA A 902 -16.19 15.67 28.22
C ALA A 902 -16.91 14.31 28.06
N ALA A 903 -16.16 13.22 27.87
CA ALA A 903 -16.69 11.86 27.89
C ALA A 903 -17.26 11.48 29.27
N ASN A 904 -16.60 11.88 30.37
CA ASN A 904 -17.10 11.66 31.73
C ASN A 904 -18.40 12.43 32.02
N VAL A 905 -18.60 13.62 31.45
CA VAL A 905 -19.91 14.30 31.49
C VAL A 905 -20.94 13.49 30.73
N VAL A 906 -20.69 13.10 29.47
CA VAL A 906 -21.64 12.32 28.66
C VAL A 906 -22.03 11.00 29.35
N ALA A 907 -21.08 10.31 29.98
CA ALA A 907 -21.34 9.10 30.76
C ALA A 907 -22.20 9.39 32.01
N SER A 908 -21.85 10.43 32.80
CA SER A 908 -22.59 10.79 34.00
C SER A 908 -24.02 11.27 33.70
N THR A 909 -24.21 11.99 32.60
CA THR A 909 -25.50 12.46 32.11
C THR A 909 -26.39 11.29 31.66
N LYS A 910 -25.84 10.30 30.94
CA LYS A 910 -26.58 9.09 30.52
C LYS A 910 -26.98 8.19 31.70
N THR A 911 -26.06 7.90 32.61
CA THR A 911 -26.41 7.14 33.83
C THR A 911 -27.42 7.90 34.70
N GLY A 912 -27.36 9.23 34.70
CA GLY A 912 -28.36 10.08 35.36
C GLY A 912 -29.76 9.97 34.76
N GLN A 913 -29.86 9.93 33.43
CA GLN A 913 -31.10 9.70 32.70
C GLN A 913 -31.69 8.31 33.03
N GLU A 914 -30.92 7.24 32.89
CA GLU A 914 -31.33 5.86 33.19
C GLU A 914 -31.86 5.71 34.63
N HIS A 915 -31.14 6.25 35.62
CA HIS A 915 -31.50 6.17 37.04
C HIS A 915 -32.79 6.95 37.44
N LEU A 916 -33.32 7.80 36.56
CA LEU A 916 -34.55 8.57 36.79
C LEU A 916 -35.71 8.04 35.94
N GLU A 917 -35.46 7.64 34.68
CA GLU A 917 -36.48 7.06 33.81
C GLU A 917 -37.06 5.74 34.36
N ASP A 918 -36.25 4.90 35.02
CA ASP A 918 -36.72 3.66 35.67
C ASP A 918 -37.76 3.91 36.79
N LYS A 919 -37.78 5.10 37.41
CA LYS A 919 -38.62 5.41 38.59
C LYS A 919 -39.93 6.11 38.31
N ASP A 920 -40.06 6.83 37.20
CA ASP A 920 -41.34 7.40 36.74
C ASP A 920 -42.14 6.41 35.85
N SER A 921 -41.89 5.11 36.03
CA SER A 921 -42.49 4.04 35.25
C SER A 921 -44.01 3.90 35.53
N ILE A 922 -44.79 4.10 34.45
CA ILE A 922 -46.26 3.91 34.36
C ILE A 922 -47.09 5.02 35.05
N SER A 923 -47.03 6.24 34.50
CA SER A 923 -48.18 7.16 34.60
C SER A 923 -49.31 6.72 33.66
N PHE A 924 -50.52 6.57 34.21
CA PHE A 924 -51.71 6.03 33.51
C PHE A 924 -52.15 6.83 32.25
N HIS A 925 -51.62 8.03 32.05
CA HIS A 925 -52.04 8.92 30.96
C HIS A 925 -51.60 8.45 29.56
N SER A 926 -50.64 7.52 29.46
CA SER A 926 -50.13 6.99 28.18
C SER A 926 -51.14 6.13 27.40
N LEU A 927 -52.29 5.77 27.98
CA LEU A 927 -53.33 4.94 27.37
C LEU A 927 -54.32 5.72 26.47
N PHE A 928 -54.24 7.05 26.42
CA PHE A 928 -55.24 7.91 25.75
C PHE A 928 -54.64 8.92 24.75
N LEU A 929 -53.58 8.55 24.03
CA LEU A 929 -52.98 9.35 22.96
C LEU A 929 -53.20 8.71 21.57
N PRO A 930 -53.18 9.52 20.48
CA PRO A 930 -53.60 9.08 19.14
C PRO A 930 -52.64 8.07 18.49
N SER A 931 -53.04 7.52 17.34
CA SER A 931 -52.36 6.39 16.70
C SER A 931 -50.86 6.62 16.44
N PRO A 932 -50.04 5.55 16.39
CA PRO A 932 -48.60 5.68 16.19
C PRO A 932 -48.18 6.51 14.96
N GLN A 933 -49.02 6.57 13.91
CA GLN A 933 -48.77 7.40 12.73
C GLN A 933 -48.83 8.90 13.03
N VAL A 934 -49.74 9.33 13.92
CA VAL A 934 -49.79 10.73 14.41
C VAL A 934 -48.53 11.01 15.23
N LYS A 935 -48.11 10.07 16.08
CA LYS A 935 -46.89 10.21 16.89
C LYS A 935 -45.62 10.29 16.03
N VAL A 936 -45.54 9.53 14.93
CA VAL A 936 -44.46 9.64 13.95
C VAL A 936 -44.47 11.01 13.26
N LEU A 937 -45.62 11.49 12.78
CA LEU A 937 -45.73 12.82 12.15
C LEU A 937 -45.40 13.98 13.10
N GLU A 938 -45.78 13.87 14.38
CA GLU A 938 -45.35 14.80 15.43
C GLU A 938 -43.83 14.78 15.60
N LEU A 939 -43.21 13.60 15.69
CA LEU A 939 -41.77 13.45 15.86
C LEU A 939 -40.97 13.90 14.62
N GLU A 940 -41.48 13.67 13.41
CA GLU A 940 -40.91 14.18 12.16
C GLU A 940 -40.98 15.72 12.13
N SER A 941 -42.11 16.31 12.51
CA SER A 941 -42.25 17.77 12.60
C SER A 941 -41.36 18.38 13.69
N MET A 942 -41.19 17.71 14.84
CA MET A 942 -40.25 18.13 15.88
C MET A 942 -38.79 18.02 15.40
N LEU A 943 -38.44 16.94 14.69
CA LEU A 943 -37.10 16.74 14.12
C LEU A 943 -36.75 17.82 13.09
N ASP A 944 -37.67 18.21 12.21
CA ASP A 944 -37.44 19.27 11.24
C ASP A 944 -37.38 20.67 11.87
N ASN A 945 -38.12 20.92 12.96
CA ASN A 945 -37.96 22.16 13.75
C ASN A 945 -36.60 22.22 14.46
N GLU A 946 -36.13 21.14 15.09
CA GLU A 946 -34.80 21.12 15.72
C GLU A 946 -33.67 21.13 14.68
N ARG A 947 -33.87 20.58 13.47
CA ARG A 947 -32.96 20.76 12.31
C ARG A 947 -32.88 22.23 11.88
N LEU A 948 -34.01 22.94 11.82
CA LEU A 948 -34.05 24.37 11.51
C LEU A 948 -33.28 25.17 12.57
N ARG A 949 -33.56 24.90 13.85
CA ARG A 949 -32.90 25.52 15.01
C ARG A 949 -31.40 25.23 15.08
N LEU A 950 -30.97 24.01 14.73
CA LEU A 950 -29.56 23.65 14.57
C LEU A 950 -28.93 24.39 13.37
N GLY A 951 -29.69 24.63 12.31
CA GLY A 951 -29.29 25.52 11.21
C GLY A 951 -29.07 26.95 11.67
N GLU A 952 -29.96 27.51 12.48
CA GLU A 952 -29.81 28.83 13.09
C GLU A 952 -28.65 28.90 14.10
N LEU A 953 -28.43 27.85 14.90
CA LEU A 953 -27.30 27.77 15.84
C LEU A 953 -25.97 27.76 15.07
N ARG A 954 -25.88 26.97 13.99
CA ARG A 954 -24.74 26.97 13.06
C ARG A 954 -24.57 28.33 12.37
N LYS A 955 -25.66 28.99 11.98
CA LYS A 955 -25.63 30.34 11.41
C LYS A 955 -25.00 31.34 12.39
N LYS A 956 -25.43 31.36 13.65
CA LYS A 956 -24.80 32.15 14.72
C LYS A 956 -23.33 31.80 14.92
N HIS A 957 -22.97 30.52 14.82
CA HIS A 957 -21.57 30.06 14.87
C HIS A 957 -20.73 30.66 13.72
N TYR A 958 -21.27 30.79 12.50
CA TYR A 958 -20.63 31.47 11.37
C TYR A 958 -20.58 33.00 11.51
N GLU A 959 -21.61 33.61 12.11
CA GLU A 959 -21.64 35.05 12.44
C GLU A 959 -20.56 35.38 13.50
N ILE A 960 -20.39 34.53 14.53
CA ILE A 960 -19.31 34.61 15.53
C ILE A 960 -17.93 34.34 14.90
N ALA A 961 -17.85 33.51 13.86
CA ALA A 961 -16.64 33.28 13.06
C ALA A 961 -16.33 34.42 12.06
N GLY A 962 -17.13 35.49 12.02
CA GLY A 962 -16.82 36.71 11.27
C GLY A 962 -17.11 36.67 9.78
N VAL A 963 -18.00 35.77 9.32
CA VAL A 963 -18.44 35.71 7.92
C VAL A 963 -19.66 36.61 7.71
N PRO A 964 -19.59 37.69 6.90
CA PRO A 964 -20.74 38.58 6.67
C PRO A 964 -21.85 37.90 5.86
N LEU A 965 -23.10 38.06 6.30
CA LEU A 965 -24.30 37.48 5.71
C LEU A 965 -25.12 38.52 4.93
N ASP A 966 -24.48 39.17 3.95
CA ASP A 966 -25.09 40.21 3.10
C ASP A 966 -24.83 39.95 1.60
N GLN A 967 -25.47 38.91 1.05
CA GLN A 967 -25.81 38.73 -0.38
C GLN A 967 -26.61 37.43 -0.66
N LEU A 968 -27.75 37.26 0.00
CA LEU A 968 -28.74 36.22 -0.35
C LEU A 968 -30.15 36.81 -0.48
N ALA A 969 -30.27 37.82 -1.35
CA ALA A 969 -31.55 38.35 -1.82
C ALA A 969 -31.44 38.75 -3.30
N GLU A 970 -32.40 38.27 -4.10
CA GLU A 970 -32.81 38.74 -5.44
C GLU A 970 -31.77 38.77 -6.58
N GLY A 971 -32.04 38.02 -7.66
CA GLY A 971 -31.18 38.04 -8.85
C GLY A 971 -31.47 36.98 -9.92
N ASN A 972 -32.68 36.98 -10.52
CA ASN A 972 -32.86 36.70 -11.96
C ASN A 972 -34.34 36.85 -12.40
N GLY A 973 -34.59 37.92 -13.17
CA GLY A 973 -35.83 38.20 -13.88
C GLY A 973 -35.55 39.32 -14.88
N GLU A 974 -35.83 39.11 -16.17
CA GLU A 974 -35.29 39.96 -17.23
C GLU A 974 -36.00 41.33 -17.39
N THR A 975 -35.34 42.22 -18.12
CA THR A 975 -35.61 43.67 -18.17
C THR A 975 -36.85 44.08 -18.97
N THR A 976 -37.60 45.08 -18.50
CA THR A 976 -38.15 46.13 -19.40
C THR A 976 -38.52 47.45 -18.70
N SER A 977 -37.76 48.50 -19.00
CA SER A 977 -38.20 49.87 -19.35
C SER A 977 -39.23 50.70 -18.53
N LEU A 978 -38.77 51.91 -18.13
CA LEU A 978 -39.45 53.23 -18.06
C LEU A 978 -40.12 53.78 -16.75
N VAL A 979 -39.46 54.83 -16.22
CA VAL A 979 -40.02 56.16 -15.81
C VAL A 979 -40.81 56.34 -14.49
N ASN A 980 -40.10 56.95 -13.52
CA ASN A 980 -40.52 57.93 -12.48
C ASN A 980 -41.44 57.53 -11.28
N PRO A 981 -41.40 58.30 -10.16
CA PRO A 981 -41.78 57.82 -8.83
C PRO A 981 -43.06 58.44 -8.23
N VAL A 982 -43.54 57.92 -7.08
CA VAL A 982 -43.95 58.68 -5.87
C VAL A 982 -44.43 57.76 -4.70
N THR A 983 -43.78 57.92 -3.54
CA THR A 983 -44.17 57.68 -2.11
C THR A 983 -45.18 56.62 -1.60
N MET A 984 -44.95 56.24 -0.33
CA MET A 984 -45.86 55.74 0.73
C MET A 984 -45.98 54.22 0.98
N SER A 985 -45.66 53.84 2.23
CA SER A 985 -46.11 52.61 2.92
C SER A 985 -47.49 52.89 3.59
N PRO A 986 -48.31 51.89 4.02
CA PRO A 986 -47.95 51.05 5.18
C PRO A 986 -48.58 49.63 5.34
N LYS A 987 -47.86 48.79 6.10
CA LYS A 987 -48.35 47.70 7.00
C LYS A 987 -48.94 46.40 6.39
N PRO A 988 -48.98 45.28 7.16
CA PRO A 988 -48.95 43.93 6.59
C PRO A 988 -50.27 43.13 6.72
N LEU A 989 -50.38 42.04 5.95
CA LEU A 989 -51.37 40.98 6.11
C LEU A 989 -50.73 39.58 5.96
N LYS A 990 -51.48 38.54 6.38
CA LYS A 990 -51.02 37.16 6.56
C LYS A 990 -50.67 36.46 5.23
N PRO A 991 -49.67 35.54 5.21
CA PRO A 991 -49.40 34.72 4.04
C PRO A 991 -50.53 33.72 3.77
N SER A 992 -50.86 33.52 2.49
CA SER A 992 -51.82 32.53 2.00
C SER A 992 -51.11 31.35 1.33
N LEU A 993 -51.79 30.21 1.18
CA LEU A 993 -51.19 28.98 0.67
C LEU A 993 -50.71 29.13 -0.79
N VAL A 994 -49.43 28.84 -1.03
CA VAL A 994 -48.82 28.82 -2.36
C VAL A 994 -49.15 27.49 -3.08
N LYS A 995 -49.58 27.59 -4.34
CA LYS A 995 -49.87 26.43 -5.20
C LYS A 995 -48.59 25.82 -5.78
N LYS A 996 -48.60 24.52 -6.07
CA LYS A 996 -47.50 23.84 -6.77
C LYS A 996 -47.23 24.46 -8.16
N PRO A 997 -45.95 24.63 -8.58
CA PRO A 997 -45.60 25.01 -9.94
C PRO A 997 -45.81 23.84 -10.94
N PRO A 998 -45.93 24.12 -12.25
CA PRO A 998 -46.12 23.10 -13.29
C PRO A 998 -44.82 22.36 -13.65
N LEU A 999 -44.97 21.18 -14.26
CA LEU A 999 -43.88 20.33 -14.74
C LEU A 999 -43.19 20.91 -15.99
N ALA A 1000 -41.86 20.82 -16.05
CA ALA A 1000 -41.07 21.20 -17.23
C ALA A 1000 -41.22 20.18 -18.38
N GLN A 1001 -41.13 20.68 -19.63
CA GLN A 1001 -41.22 19.85 -20.83
C GLN A 1001 -39.86 19.22 -21.21
N LYS A 1002 -39.90 18.11 -21.94
CA LYS A 1002 -38.68 17.43 -22.43
C LYS A 1002 -37.96 18.26 -23.50
N PRO A 1003 -36.61 18.30 -23.52
CA PRO A 1003 -35.86 18.82 -24.66
C PRO A 1003 -36.03 17.88 -25.88
N ASN A 1004 -36.00 18.47 -27.08
CA ASN A 1004 -36.25 17.79 -28.34
C ASN A 1004 -34.91 17.54 -29.08
N ILE A 1005 -34.67 16.31 -29.55
CA ILE A 1005 -33.38 15.92 -30.15
C ILE A 1005 -33.54 15.72 -31.66
N PRO A 1006 -32.72 16.37 -32.52
CA PRO A 1006 -32.79 16.20 -33.97
C PRO A 1006 -32.20 14.84 -34.42
N PRO A 1007 -32.75 14.21 -35.47
CA PRO A 1007 -32.25 12.93 -35.96
C PRO A 1007 -30.91 13.06 -36.70
N LYS A 1008 -30.02 12.08 -36.51
CA LYS A 1008 -28.83 11.90 -37.37
C LYS A 1008 -29.16 10.98 -38.55
N ASN A 1009 -28.69 11.34 -39.74
CA ASN A 1009 -28.87 10.55 -40.95
C ASN A 1009 -28.20 9.17 -40.84
N GLN A 1010 -28.90 8.13 -41.27
CA GLN A 1010 -28.30 6.84 -41.61
C GLN A 1010 -27.74 6.91 -43.04
N PHE A 1011 -26.51 6.43 -43.24
CA PHE A 1011 -26.05 5.94 -44.53
C PHE A 1011 -26.02 4.41 -44.46
N GLY A 1012 -26.68 3.75 -45.41
CA GLY A 1012 -26.75 2.28 -45.51
C GLY A 1012 -25.86 1.71 -46.62
N TYR A 1013 -26.12 0.43 -46.95
CA TYR A 1013 -25.32 -0.51 -47.78
C TYR A 1013 -24.14 -1.17 -47.01
N SER A 1014 -23.95 -2.49 -47.06
CA SER A 1014 -24.79 -3.56 -47.64
C SER A 1014 -24.53 -4.93 -46.98
N MET A 1015 -25.44 -5.88 -47.25
CA MET A 1015 -25.43 -7.31 -46.91
C MET A 1015 -24.07 -8.03 -47.00
N LEU A 1016 -23.86 -9.01 -46.12
CA LEU A 1016 -23.98 -10.43 -46.51
C LEU A 1016 -24.24 -11.33 -45.28
N GLU A 1017 -25.28 -12.17 -45.41
CA GLU A 1017 -25.77 -13.28 -44.56
C GLU A 1017 -25.55 -13.22 -43.02
#